data_AF-A0A8T3Z5J4-F1
#
_entry.id   AF-A0A8T3Z5J4-F1
#
_cell.length_a   1.000
_cell.length_b   1.000
_cell.length_c   1.000
_cell.angle_alpha   90.00
_cell.angle_beta   90.00
_cell.angle_gamma   90.00
#
_symmetry.space_group_name_H-M   'P 1'
#
loop_
_entity.id
_entity.type
_entity.pdbx_description
1 polymer ?
#
loop_
_entity_poly.entity_id
_entity_poly.type
_entity_poly.pdbx_seq_one_letter_code
_entity_poly.pdbx_strand_id
1 'polypeptide(L)'
;MQLHYLRSSFLILVLLSFATVGFALVPPDACGEVSYSIDLTKNLTATSGTCLTIRASNIVIDGHGYTILQGNPATIGYGINIIGNVDGGRRLSNVTIKNVNIVNFSTGVGIVTAENITVQDTQIQVSPIVQGNLQRRGIYVTVGKNITLQGLQVTSTGAQSTGIYISQTPQNTISEATIKMSGANSNGIVLDKSDNNTVVSSSIEITGTGSNGIYTTNTARNVIENNNIKIQGDGSGIELVVIENSTIFQNTVETYGANSIGIHIENSKNTTIQMNTISTSDGQGTFGIFGESLDFTKVIGNVISIYDNNGEGIHIDSGKNIRTLENSITTYGNNSFGIEYDELLTSIFFSNTIATHGNDALGLLLYNSPQTNISDNTITTTGINSPGILVSASNNNNLESNTITTQQQNSHGIALIHSNETILSSNDVATQENFAIGLFLNTADKTTGTENIITTAGNSSSGLHLVNATNSVFSSNVIVTTGATKSYGLVLSDSSDNTFTSDVVSAVGNELYALFATARNSIMNMTLDGVVTLSVSTLRNAMIDVVDGPAAPTGKTQIGKTLSMTPVSTGGIVEFMLQYTDADVISSNDTTTKIYINTTTAGWKALETSLLNTATDTVSSGVVNFKAPMLAGVFVDRLTCGLITKSKTLDRDLTSDGTCFTIGADNIVLDGAGYTITGTNSGVGIDNSGGFDNVSIVNFGNIQNFQTGILAAGTARSTFSNNYIQVANITDALGILLRGSSNNNSVTSNTVVTNGNNSQGIVLQTSSNNTVSGNTVTTTGAFGFGIYVYSGAMQNTIKSNTIRTYEFHGYGIRVVGVTKNTLSANTIATSGPYGYGMRISADQTTLNGNTLITTGSSAYGIALQSTSGISSFQNSVITTDAQAYGYFLENVAQSTLTQDSINASASFDLYVDNTSNKNSISNVVLEGKPAFSTQNFSAIAVSITKNPPANPAGKYNLSEYVNVTNLSTTSYVDFNINYAESDAAKVNESSIRLYYFDRESQSWVIVSTSFVNTTQNTVSSGNLSFFALFAPFGNATPTETFNYCTVDADCNQSSVCRQNACVPRQNATPFCGNGKCETGETEVSCPRDCIVVTTECDAGEKRCLGDSVQNCVRGTWATQELCVYGCDYQSIVCKAKPVAPPTDNTGAVANQLVWILVPIFVLAIVLGLFLWFVKKQMREEDEEFR
;
A
#
# COMPACT_ATOMS: atom_id res chain seq x y z
N MET A 1 -19.13 3.67 -88.04
CA MET A 1 -20.60 3.58 -88.08
C MET A 1 -21.10 4.43 -86.91
N GLN A 2 -21.82 5.52 -87.15
CA GLN A 2 -23.29 5.60 -87.29
C GLN A 2 -24.04 5.36 -85.96
N LEU A 3 -25.08 6.11 -85.58
CA LEU A 3 -25.57 7.43 -86.04
C LEU A 3 -26.67 7.94 -85.07
N HIS A 4 -26.80 9.26 -84.84
CA HIS A 4 -27.96 9.92 -84.17
C HIS A 4 -28.21 9.50 -82.68
N TYR A 5 -28.89 10.26 -81.78
CA TYR A 5 -29.24 11.69 -81.70
C TYR A 5 -29.47 12.09 -80.20
N LEU A 6 -29.95 13.26 -79.74
CA LEU A 6 -30.76 14.32 -80.39
C LEU A 6 -30.39 15.79 -80.02
N ARG A 7 -31.17 16.45 -79.15
CA ARG A 7 -31.27 17.90 -78.85
C ARG A 7 -31.96 18.06 -77.46
N SER A 8 -31.99 19.21 -76.76
CA SER A 8 -31.64 20.62 -77.09
C SER A 8 -31.21 21.39 -75.81
N SER A 9 -30.30 22.38 -75.87
CA SER A 9 -30.55 23.86 -75.87
C SER A 9 -31.27 24.41 -74.61
N PHE A 10 -30.87 25.49 -73.91
CA PHE A 10 -29.79 26.52 -74.04
C PHE A 10 -29.23 26.84 -72.62
N LEU A 11 -28.46 27.89 -72.25
CA LEU A 11 -28.06 29.24 -72.76
C LEU A 11 -26.65 29.55 -72.12
N ILE A 12 -25.62 30.10 -72.78
CA ILE A 12 -25.31 31.54 -73.02
C ILE A 12 -25.49 32.40 -71.73
N LEU A 13 -24.48 33.06 -71.14
CA LEU A 13 -23.06 33.36 -71.49
C LEU A 13 -22.20 33.25 -70.15
N VAL A 14 -20.96 33.69 -69.88
CA VAL A 14 -20.04 34.69 -70.46
C VAL A 14 -18.54 34.47 -70.11
N LEU A 15 -17.69 35.38 -70.62
CA LEU A 15 -16.24 35.66 -70.48
C LEU A 15 -15.64 35.61 -69.04
N LEU A 16 -14.32 35.49 -68.77
CA LEU A 16 -13.10 35.23 -69.58
C LEU A 16 -11.90 34.91 -68.65
N SER A 17 -10.94 34.06 -69.10
CA SER A 17 -9.53 33.94 -68.63
C SER A 17 -9.26 33.64 -67.13
N PHE A 18 -8.28 32.83 -66.72
CA PHE A 18 -6.97 32.53 -67.32
C PHE A 18 -6.59 31.03 -67.25
N ALA A 19 -5.58 30.66 -68.06
CA ALA A 19 -4.63 29.55 -67.88
C ALA A 19 -5.15 28.20 -67.37
N THR A 20 -5.44 27.28 -68.29
CA THR A 20 -5.38 25.85 -68.01
C THR A 20 -3.93 25.40 -67.77
N VAL A 21 -3.60 24.95 -66.57
CA VAL A 21 -2.47 24.04 -66.34
C VAL A 21 -3.04 22.79 -65.70
N GLY A 22 -3.08 21.69 -66.46
CA GLY A 22 -3.52 20.40 -65.96
C GLY A 22 -2.36 19.72 -65.23
N PHE A 23 -2.55 19.43 -63.94
CA PHE A 23 -1.70 18.51 -63.19
C PHE A 23 -2.50 17.26 -62.84
N ALA A 24 -1.92 16.09 -63.10
CA ALA A 24 -2.47 14.83 -62.60
C ALA A 24 -2.21 14.74 -61.10
N LEU A 25 -3.20 14.25 -60.35
CA LEU A 25 -3.01 13.86 -58.95
C LEU A 25 -2.18 12.57 -58.91
N VAL A 26 -0.86 12.74 -58.86
CA VAL A 26 0.04 11.69 -58.40
C VAL A 26 -0.21 11.54 -56.89
N PRO A 27 -0.40 10.32 -56.34
CA PRO A 27 -0.36 10.15 -54.89
C PRO A 27 0.99 10.70 -54.38
N PRO A 28 1.08 11.26 -53.16
CA PRO A 28 2.27 11.99 -52.75
C PRO A 28 3.45 11.02 -52.80
N ASP A 29 4.39 11.18 -53.75
CA ASP A 29 5.45 10.21 -54.11
C ASP A 29 6.85 10.60 -53.58
N ALA A 30 6.91 11.79 -52.99
CA ALA A 30 8.04 12.41 -52.28
C ALA A 30 7.41 12.96 -50.99
N CYS A 31 8.02 12.82 -49.78
CA CYS A 31 7.61 13.38 -48.49
C CYS A 31 7.19 14.95 -48.98
N GLY A 32 5.97 15.46 -49.38
CA GLY A 32 5.32 16.86 -49.37
C GLY A 32 3.84 17.02 -48.81
N GLU A 33 3.31 18.18 -48.30
CA GLU A 33 2.14 18.21 -47.33
C GLU A 33 0.75 17.50 -47.64
N VAL A 34 -0.04 17.04 -46.62
CA VAL A 34 -1.28 16.21 -46.69
C VAL A 34 -2.42 17.03 -46.15
N SER A 35 -3.41 17.11 -47.01
CA SER A 35 -4.67 17.80 -46.78
C SER A 35 -5.85 17.01 -47.36
N TYR A 36 -5.62 15.74 -47.71
CA TYR A 36 -6.59 14.80 -48.27
C TYR A 36 -6.21 13.35 -47.89
N SER A 37 -7.18 12.42 -47.91
CA SER A 37 -6.95 11.00 -47.59
C SER A 37 -6.02 10.33 -48.60
N ILE A 38 -5.18 9.40 -48.14
CA ILE A 38 -4.19 8.69 -48.97
C ILE A 38 -4.18 7.19 -48.67
N ASP A 39 -4.18 6.39 -49.73
CA ASP A 39 -3.88 4.96 -49.66
C ASP A 39 -2.39 4.78 -49.94
N LEU A 40 -1.68 4.14 -49.01
CA LEU A 40 -0.25 3.97 -49.11
C LEU A 40 0.02 2.76 -49.99
N THR A 41 0.35 3.05 -51.24
CA THR A 41 0.60 2.02 -52.25
C THR A 41 1.95 1.31 -52.09
N LYS A 42 2.84 1.78 -51.17
CA LYS A 42 4.27 1.44 -51.15
C LYS A 42 5.10 2.06 -49.97
N ASN A 43 6.21 1.42 -49.53
CA ASN A 43 7.08 1.78 -48.37
C ASN A 43 8.48 2.46 -48.63
N LEU A 44 9.00 3.27 -47.67
CA LEU A 44 9.31 4.70 -47.96
C LEU A 44 10.09 5.60 -46.92
N THR A 45 11.02 6.56 -47.17
CA THR A 45 11.84 7.11 -46.03
C THR A 45 12.16 8.61 -45.79
N ALA A 46 12.25 8.93 -44.48
CA ALA A 46 12.13 10.22 -43.80
C ALA A 46 13.37 11.10 -43.48
N THR A 47 14.57 10.94 -44.03
CA THR A 47 15.78 11.78 -43.86
C THR A 47 16.35 12.24 -42.47
N SER A 48 15.64 12.73 -41.42
CA SER A 48 16.28 13.35 -40.21
C SER A 48 15.43 13.79 -38.95
N GLY A 49 14.72 12.92 -38.20
CA GLY A 49 13.93 13.25 -36.96
C GLY A 49 12.43 12.79 -36.81
N THR A 50 11.36 13.61 -37.15
CA THR A 50 9.85 13.60 -37.52
C THR A 50 9.27 13.68 -39.05
N CYS A 51 8.67 12.73 -39.83
CA CYS A 51 8.30 12.72 -41.35
C CYS A 51 7.39 14.20 -41.95
N LEU A 52 5.95 14.61 -42.24
CA LEU A 52 4.33 14.08 -42.15
C LEU A 52 3.32 14.81 -41.21
N THR A 53 2.11 15.16 -41.64
CA THR A 53 0.95 15.57 -40.85
C THR A 53 -0.22 14.63 -41.06
N ILE A 54 -1.19 14.81 -40.18
CA ILE A 54 -2.53 15.12 -40.64
C ILE A 54 -2.88 16.56 -40.16
N ARG A 55 -2.99 17.55 -41.09
CA ARG A 55 -3.23 19.01 -40.82
C ARG A 55 -4.68 19.42 -41.12
N ALA A 56 -5.36 18.59 -41.89
CA ALA A 56 -6.76 18.73 -42.25
C ALA A 56 -7.60 17.71 -41.48
N SER A 57 -8.85 18.06 -41.21
CA SER A 57 -9.87 17.14 -40.70
C SER A 57 -10.43 16.27 -41.84
N ASN A 58 -10.99 15.10 -41.52
CA ASN A 58 -11.57 14.13 -42.46
C ASN A 58 -10.52 13.44 -43.37
N ILE A 59 -9.52 12.81 -42.74
CA ILE A 59 -8.37 12.20 -43.44
C ILE A 59 -8.25 10.73 -43.07
N VAL A 60 -8.19 9.85 -44.07
CA VAL A 60 -7.87 8.43 -43.91
C VAL A 60 -6.48 8.18 -44.48
N ILE A 61 -5.66 7.42 -43.74
CA ILE A 61 -4.38 6.88 -44.18
C ILE A 61 -4.43 5.36 -44.02
N ASP A 62 -4.38 4.60 -45.12
CA ASP A 62 -4.34 3.13 -45.10
C ASP A 62 -3.00 2.61 -45.63
N GLY A 63 -2.20 2.00 -44.76
CA GLY A 63 -0.87 1.46 -45.04
C GLY A 63 -0.83 0.18 -45.86
N HIS A 64 -1.97 -0.51 -46.03
CA HIS A 64 -2.04 -1.80 -46.72
C HIS A 64 -0.99 -2.86 -46.30
N GLY A 65 -0.44 -2.76 -45.08
CA GLY A 65 0.62 -3.64 -44.56
C GLY A 65 2.04 -3.28 -45.00
N TYR A 66 2.25 -2.13 -45.64
CA TYR A 66 3.57 -1.57 -45.92
C TYR A 66 4.18 -0.92 -44.64
N THR A 67 5.24 -0.12 -44.71
CA THR A 67 6.20 0.07 -43.58
C THR A 67 6.97 1.40 -43.59
N ILE A 68 6.73 2.29 -42.59
CA ILE A 68 7.56 3.47 -42.30
C ILE A 68 8.69 3.08 -41.25
N LEU A 69 9.96 3.58 -41.38
CA LEU A 69 11.22 3.23 -40.68
C LEU A 69 12.40 4.25 -40.28
N GLN A 70 12.94 4.27 -39.03
CA GLN A 70 13.96 5.28 -38.55
C GLN A 70 15.42 5.02 -38.89
N GLY A 71 15.91 5.47 -40.02
CA GLY A 71 17.29 5.18 -40.36
C GLY A 71 18.42 6.10 -39.92
N ASN A 72 18.20 6.79 -38.82
CA ASN A 72 19.26 7.13 -37.90
C ASN A 72 18.57 7.02 -36.54
N PRO A 73 18.54 5.82 -35.93
CA PRO A 73 17.74 5.53 -34.73
C PRO A 73 17.89 6.54 -33.60
N ALA A 74 19.07 7.18 -33.53
CA ALA A 74 19.41 8.24 -32.58
C ALA A 74 18.66 9.57 -32.78
N THR A 75 17.98 9.77 -33.92
CA THR A 75 17.26 11.03 -34.22
C THR A 75 15.85 10.98 -33.65
N ILE A 76 15.50 12.00 -32.88
CA ILE A 76 14.21 12.16 -32.21
C ILE A 76 13.15 12.58 -33.24
N GLY A 77 11.93 12.05 -33.14
CA GLY A 77 10.78 12.71 -33.72
C GLY A 77 9.54 11.88 -33.94
N TYR A 78 8.63 12.38 -34.82
CA TYR A 78 7.26 11.87 -35.12
C TYR A 78 6.82 11.36 -36.51
N GLY A 79 5.76 10.56 -36.58
CA GLY A 79 5.71 9.45 -37.54
C GLY A 79 4.35 9.00 -38.02
N ILE A 80 3.29 9.09 -37.26
CA ILE A 80 2.25 10.01 -37.66
C ILE A 80 2.18 10.99 -36.51
N ASN A 81 1.97 12.26 -36.80
CA ASN A 81 1.19 13.08 -35.92
C ASN A 81 0.05 13.76 -36.65
N ILE A 82 -0.88 14.20 -35.84
CA ILE A 82 -2.09 14.91 -36.18
C ILE A 82 -2.01 16.25 -35.47
N ILE A 83 -2.40 17.32 -36.16
CA ILE A 83 -2.22 18.70 -35.70
C ILE A 83 -3.55 19.39 -35.46
N GLY A 84 -3.93 19.53 -34.20
CA GLY A 84 -4.75 20.67 -33.79
C GLY A 84 -3.98 21.98 -34.03
N ASN A 85 -4.39 22.77 -35.01
CA ASN A 85 -3.81 24.10 -35.23
C ASN A 85 -4.37 25.07 -34.17
N VAL A 86 -3.53 25.57 -33.27
CA VAL A 86 -3.95 26.54 -32.22
C VAL A 86 -4.48 27.85 -32.83
N ASP A 87 -3.94 28.29 -33.96
CA ASP A 87 -4.44 29.46 -34.70
C ASP A 87 -5.77 29.13 -35.39
N GLY A 88 -6.90 29.58 -34.82
CA GLY A 88 -8.22 29.54 -35.47
C GLY A 88 -9.34 28.83 -34.72
N GLY A 89 -9.07 28.25 -33.53
CA GLY A 89 -10.12 27.81 -32.61
C GLY A 89 -10.95 26.59 -33.04
N ARG A 90 -10.49 25.80 -34.02
CA ARG A 90 -11.05 24.50 -34.37
C ARG A 90 -9.99 23.41 -34.20
N ARG A 91 -10.25 22.45 -33.30
CA ARG A 91 -9.47 21.22 -33.24
C ARG A 91 -9.57 20.45 -34.55
N LEU A 92 -8.49 19.80 -34.93
CA LEU A 92 -8.50 18.89 -36.06
C LEU A 92 -9.24 17.62 -35.66
N SER A 93 -10.12 17.15 -36.54
CA SER A 93 -11.01 16.04 -36.22
C SER A 93 -11.27 15.04 -37.34
N ASN A 94 -11.79 13.87 -36.98
CA ASN A 94 -12.16 12.79 -37.89
C ASN A 94 -10.97 12.31 -38.74
N VAL A 95 -10.08 11.54 -38.12
CA VAL A 95 -8.88 11.03 -38.78
C VAL A 95 -8.75 9.53 -38.53
N THR A 96 -8.44 8.76 -39.57
CA THR A 96 -8.17 7.32 -39.45
C THR A 96 -6.79 7.00 -39.99
N ILE A 97 -6.07 6.16 -39.27
CA ILE A 97 -4.75 5.62 -39.60
C ILE A 97 -4.90 4.11 -39.46
N LYS A 98 -4.58 3.32 -40.50
CA LYS A 98 -4.75 1.85 -40.43
C LYS A 98 -3.72 1.07 -41.24
N ASN A 99 -3.45 -0.19 -40.85
CA ASN A 99 -2.59 -1.14 -41.58
C ASN A 99 -1.12 -0.69 -41.80
N VAL A 100 -0.51 0.01 -40.83
CA VAL A 100 0.76 0.74 -41.01
C VAL A 100 1.89 0.22 -40.08
N ASN A 101 3.09 -0.05 -40.60
CA ASN A 101 4.21 -0.64 -39.82
C ASN A 101 5.36 0.35 -39.50
N ILE A 102 6.07 0.14 -38.38
CA ILE A 102 6.90 1.12 -37.65
C ILE A 102 7.86 0.41 -36.68
N VAL A 103 9.06 0.96 -36.48
CA VAL A 103 10.22 0.51 -35.66
C VAL A 103 11.23 1.68 -35.48
N ASN A 104 12.17 1.57 -34.55
CA ASN A 104 13.36 2.42 -34.33
C ASN A 104 13.15 3.91 -33.95
N PHE A 105 12.02 4.31 -33.34
CA PHE A 105 11.77 5.73 -33.03
C PHE A 105 11.71 6.19 -31.58
N SER A 106 12.01 7.47 -31.34
CA SER A 106 11.78 8.08 -30.02
C SER A 106 10.31 8.14 -29.63
N THR A 107 9.36 8.23 -30.57
CA THR A 107 7.93 7.99 -30.30
C THR A 107 7.34 7.17 -31.49
N GLY A 108 6.17 6.51 -31.45
CA GLY A 108 5.67 5.72 -32.61
C GLY A 108 4.52 6.40 -33.37
N VAL A 109 3.35 6.60 -32.75
CA VAL A 109 2.30 7.59 -33.13
C VAL A 109 2.43 8.82 -32.23
N GLY A 110 2.14 10.00 -32.74
CA GLY A 110 1.68 11.15 -31.97
C GLY A 110 0.25 11.49 -32.35
N ILE A 111 -0.48 12.08 -31.42
CA ILE A 111 -1.71 12.83 -31.70
C ILE A 111 -1.62 14.08 -30.85
N VAL A 112 -1.81 15.26 -31.44
CA VAL A 112 -1.62 16.52 -30.70
C VAL A 112 -2.79 17.48 -30.95
N THR A 113 -3.45 17.89 -29.86
CA THR A 113 -4.58 18.85 -29.83
C THR A 113 -5.73 18.48 -30.81
N ALA A 114 -5.94 17.18 -31.06
CA ALA A 114 -6.87 16.65 -32.07
C ALA A 114 -7.93 15.71 -31.46
N GLU A 115 -9.06 15.53 -32.15
CA GLU A 115 -10.21 14.78 -31.60
C GLU A 115 -10.94 13.88 -32.60
N ASN A 116 -11.60 12.81 -32.15
CA ASN A 116 -12.24 11.81 -33.03
C ASN A 116 -11.21 11.19 -34.00
N ILE A 117 -10.20 10.54 -33.43
CA ILE A 117 -9.07 9.97 -34.16
C ILE A 117 -9.12 8.44 -34.02
N THR A 118 -8.72 7.71 -35.05
CA THR A 118 -8.53 6.25 -35.03
C THR A 118 -7.12 5.91 -35.50
N VAL A 119 -6.41 5.08 -34.74
CA VAL A 119 -5.22 4.33 -35.18
C VAL A 119 -5.56 2.86 -35.07
N GLN A 120 -5.38 2.08 -36.12
CA GLN A 120 -5.84 0.70 -36.21
C GLN A 120 -4.77 -0.22 -36.86
N ASP A 121 -4.66 -1.48 -36.45
CA ASP A 121 -3.86 -2.51 -37.14
C ASP A 121 -2.42 -2.06 -37.47
N THR A 122 -1.76 -1.45 -36.48
CA THR A 122 -0.56 -0.62 -36.65
C THR A 122 0.61 -1.16 -35.81
N GLN A 123 1.69 -1.60 -36.46
CA GLN A 123 2.84 -2.26 -35.80
C GLN A 123 3.92 -1.25 -35.40
N ILE A 124 4.26 -1.13 -34.12
CA ILE A 124 5.27 -0.21 -33.57
C ILE A 124 6.51 -0.95 -33.06
N GLN A 125 7.68 -0.35 -33.23
CA GLN A 125 8.84 -0.56 -32.37
C GLN A 125 9.53 0.78 -32.09
N VAL A 126 10.01 0.94 -30.87
CA VAL A 126 10.61 2.17 -30.34
C VAL A 126 12.14 2.06 -30.49
N SER A 127 12.84 3.18 -30.53
CA SER A 127 14.27 3.20 -30.80
C SER A 127 15.05 2.56 -29.65
N PRO A 128 15.93 1.57 -29.92
CA PRO A 128 16.84 1.08 -28.90
C PRO A 128 17.86 2.16 -28.50
N ILE A 129 18.16 3.10 -29.39
CA ILE A 129 19.25 4.08 -29.25
C ILE A 129 18.67 5.49 -29.46
N VAL A 130 18.55 6.27 -28.39
CA VAL A 130 18.20 7.71 -28.43
C VAL A 130 19.31 8.46 -27.70
N GLN A 131 19.64 9.68 -28.13
CA GLN A 131 20.60 10.55 -27.42
C GLN A 131 19.88 11.35 -26.33
N GLY A 132 20.42 11.30 -25.09
CA GLY A 132 19.77 11.86 -23.89
C GLY A 132 18.75 10.92 -23.25
N ASN A 133 18.25 11.28 -22.06
CA ASN A 133 17.22 10.51 -21.33
C ASN A 133 15.80 10.82 -21.87
N LEU A 134 15.67 11.16 -23.15
CA LEU A 134 14.43 11.67 -23.71
C LEU A 134 13.41 10.55 -23.93
N GLN A 135 12.15 10.89 -23.65
CA GLN A 135 11.05 9.95 -23.44
C GLN A 135 10.77 9.10 -24.70
N ARG A 136 11.20 7.84 -24.65
CA ARG A 136 10.89 6.82 -25.65
C ARG A 136 9.41 6.44 -25.56
N ARG A 137 8.66 6.42 -26.66
CA ARG A 137 7.23 6.08 -26.68
C ARG A 137 6.82 5.22 -27.89
N GLY A 138 5.78 4.41 -27.80
CA GLY A 138 5.13 3.81 -28.98
C GLY A 138 3.93 4.63 -29.46
N ILE A 139 3.17 5.26 -28.57
CA ILE A 139 2.17 6.29 -28.90
C ILE A 139 2.28 7.44 -27.90
N TYR A 140 1.97 8.66 -28.32
CA TYR A 140 1.88 9.85 -27.47
C TYR A 140 0.66 10.70 -27.81
N VAL A 141 -0.07 11.16 -26.80
CA VAL A 141 -1.26 12.03 -26.92
C VAL A 141 -1.31 12.96 -25.70
N THR A 142 -1.49 14.29 -25.81
CA THR A 142 -1.91 15.10 -24.64
C THR A 142 -2.56 16.46 -24.86
N VAL A 143 -3.89 16.56 -24.70
CA VAL A 143 -4.83 17.68 -25.07
C VAL A 143 -5.73 17.32 -26.28
N GLY A 144 -5.82 16.03 -26.63
CA GLY A 144 -6.83 15.52 -27.56
C GLY A 144 -8.18 15.20 -26.91
N LYS A 145 -9.04 14.45 -27.62
CA LYS A 145 -10.29 13.85 -27.10
C LYS A 145 -10.82 12.74 -28.02
N ASN A 146 -11.44 11.69 -27.48
CA ASN A 146 -12.08 10.64 -28.29
C ASN A 146 -11.12 10.01 -29.33
N ILE A 147 -10.03 9.47 -28.81
CA ILE A 147 -9.02 8.73 -29.58
C ILE A 147 -9.30 7.23 -29.50
N THR A 148 -9.37 6.55 -30.63
CA THR A 148 -9.45 5.09 -30.74
C THR A 148 -8.09 4.55 -31.18
N LEU A 149 -7.56 3.57 -30.47
CA LEU A 149 -6.29 2.89 -30.71
C LEU A 149 -6.61 1.39 -30.74
N GLN A 150 -6.54 0.73 -31.90
CA GLN A 150 -7.00 -0.66 -32.12
C GLN A 150 -5.93 -1.52 -32.81
N GLY A 151 -5.87 -2.82 -32.52
CA GLY A 151 -5.06 -3.81 -33.26
C GLY A 151 -3.57 -3.46 -33.32
N LEU A 152 -3.10 -2.65 -32.36
CA LEU A 152 -1.73 -2.14 -32.37
C LEU A 152 -0.76 -3.25 -32.01
N GLN A 153 0.48 -3.12 -32.44
CA GLN A 153 1.60 -3.78 -31.76
C GLN A 153 2.63 -2.72 -31.39
N VAL A 154 3.41 -2.94 -30.35
CA VAL A 154 4.48 -2.03 -29.89
C VAL A 154 5.61 -2.87 -29.36
N THR A 155 6.85 -2.60 -29.74
CA THR A 155 8.00 -3.23 -29.10
C THR A 155 9.10 -2.22 -28.76
N SER A 156 9.97 -2.52 -27.80
CA SER A 156 11.12 -1.66 -27.48
C SER A 156 12.24 -2.48 -26.84
N THR A 157 13.49 -2.08 -27.04
CA THR A 157 14.62 -2.62 -26.25
C THR A 157 15.42 -1.53 -25.55
N GLY A 158 14.77 -0.42 -25.20
CA GLY A 158 15.37 0.71 -24.48
C GLY A 158 14.70 0.96 -23.13
N ALA A 159 15.50 1.27 -22.10
CA ALA A 159 15.01 1.75 -20.80
C ALA A 159 14.20 3.06 -20.93
N GLN A 160 13.37 3.38 -19.93
CA GLN A 160 12.52 4.60 -19.94
C GLN A 160 11.65 4.71 -21.20
N SER A 161 11.23 3.58 -21.76
CA SER A 161 10.27 3.54 -22.88
C SER A 161 8.85 3.46 -22.36
N THR A 162 7.89 4.09 -23.04
CA THR A 162 6.46 3.85 -22.86
C THR A 162 5.89 3.14 -24.10
N GLY A 163 4.97 2.20 -23.96
CA GLY A 163 4.27 1.61 -25.11
C GLY A 163 3.23 2.57 -25.69
N ILE A 164 2.28 3.03 -24.89
CA ILE A 164 1.28 4.06 -25.24
C ILE A 164 1.20 5.08 -24.11
N TYR A 165 1.38 6.36 -24.39
CA TYR A 165 1.29 7.44 -23.40
C TYR A 165 0.16 8.40 -23.77
N ILE A 166 -0.84 8.51 -22.90
CA ILE A 166 -1.94 9.47 -23.02
C ILE A 166 -1.91 10.36 -21.78
N SER A 167 -1.60 11.63 -21.94
CA SER A 167 -1.87 12.65 -20.93
C SER A 167 -3.08 13.52 -21.33
N GLN A 168 -3.70 14.25 -20.41
CA GLN A 168 -4.74 15.30 -20.58
C GLN A 168 -5.78 15.11 -21.71
N THR A 169 -6.19 13.87 -21.98
CA THR A 169 -6.99 13.52 -23.17
C THR A 169 -8.10 12.57 -22.73
N PRO A 170 -9.35 13.03 -22.62
CA PRO A 170 -10.43 12.19 -22.12
C PRO A 170 -11.19 11.44 -23.23
N GLN A 171 -11.92 10.41 -22.83
CA GLN A 171 -12.85 9.61 -23.63
C GLN A 171 -12.20 8.72 -24.72
N ASN A 172 -10.99 8.22 -24.50
CA ASN A 172 -10.30 7.37 -25.48
C ASN A 172 -10.63 5.88 -25.32
N THR A 173 -10.33 5.08 -26.34
CA THR A 173 -10.35 3.62 -26.30
C THR A 173 -9.01 3.10 -26.82
N ILE A 174 -8.31 2.29 -26.02
CA ILE A 174 -7.21 1.43 -26.44
C ILE A 174 -7.76 0.01 -26.49
N SER A 175 -7.50 -0.72 -27.56
CA SER A 175 -8.08 -2.02 -27.86
C SER A 175 -7.07 -2.90 -28.59
N GLU A 176 -7.00 -4.19 -28.24
CA GLU A 176 -6.24 -5.20 -29.00
C GLU A 176 -4.74 -4.84 -29.22
N ALA A 177 -4.15 -4.03 -28.34
CA ALA A 177 -2.76 -3.58 -28.46
C ALA A 177 -1.78 -4.62 -27.90
N THR A 178 -0.74 -5.02 -28.65
CA THR A 178 0.28 -5.99 -28.21
C THR A 178 1.63 -5.32 -27.97
N ILE A 179 1.99 -5.08 -26.72
CA ILE A 179 3.18 -4.30 -26.30
C ILE A 179 4.24 -5.27 -25.75
N LYS A 180 5.46 -5.34 -26.31
CA LYS A 180 6.57 -6.22 -25.87
C LYS A 180 7.89 -5.45 -25.71
N MET A 181 8.35 -5.23 -24.48
CA MET A 181 9.42 -4.26 -24.18
C MET A 181 10.53 -4.87 -23.30
N SER A 182 11.78 -4.45 -23.49
CA SER A 182 12.89 -4.84 -22.62
C SER A 182 13.77 -3.63 -22.24
N GLY A 183 13.79 -3.29 -20.96
CA GLY A 183 14.58 -2.18 -20.42
C GLY A 183 13.94 -1.55 -19.19
N ALA A 184 14.74 -1.25 -18.16
CA ALA A 184 14.28 -0.73 -16.88
C ALA A 184 13.52 0.61 -16.97
N ASN A 185 12.67 0.90 -15.99
CA ASN A 185 11.83 2.09 -15.89
C ASN A 185 10.87 2.27 -17.08
N SER A 186 10.43 1.17 -17.70
CA SER A 186 9.54 1.23 -18.87
C SER A 186 8.07 1.05 -18.50
N ASN A 187 7.18 1.69 -19.23
CA ASN A 187 5.73 1.60 -19.03
C ASN A 187 5.05 0.96 -20.26
N GLY A 188 4.05 0.10 -20.09
CA GLY A 188 3.29 -0.44 -21.22
C GLY A 188 2.28 0.58 -21.72
N ILE A 189 1.31 0.95 -20.90
CA ILE A 189 0.35 2.02 -21.17
C ILE A 189 0.39 3.03 -20.02
N VAL A 190 0.32 4.33 -20.33
CA VAL A 190 0.24 5.44 -19.35
C VAL A 190 -1.02 6.27 -19.60
N LEU A 191 -1.83 6.48 -18.56
CA LEU A 191 -2.93 7.45 -18.53
C LEU A 191 -2.66 8.52 -17.46
N ASP A 192 -2.25 9.72 -17.86
CA ASP A 192 -1.93 10.86 -16.98
C ASP A 192 -3.02 11.95 -17.12
N LYS A 193 -3.66 12.40 -16.04
CA LYS A 193 -4.69 13.48 -16.07
C LYS A 193 -5.79 13.27 -17.15
N SER A 194 -6.12 12.00 -17.43
CA SER A 194 -6.92 11.57 -18.57
C SER A 194 -8.09 10.72 -18.12
N ASP A 195 -9.31 11.23 -18.32
CA ASP A 195 -10.54 10.65 -17.78
C ASP A 195 -11.40 9.89 -18.81
N ASN A 196 -12.22 8.95 -18.34
CA ASN A 196 -13.21 8.19 -19.13
C ASN A 196 -12.58 7.35 -20.27
N ASN A 197 -11.35 6.90 -20.12
CA ASN A 197 -10.65 6.08 -21.10
C ASN A 197 -10.95 4.60 -20.88
N THR A 198 -11.09 3.85 -21.97
CA THR A 198 -11.15 2.38 -21.96
C THR A 198 -9.80 1.84 -22.44
N VAL A 199 -9.28 0.82 -21.79
CA VAL A 199 -8.09 0.04 -22.20
C VAL A 199 -8.51 -1.41 -22.17
N VAL A 200 -8.73 -2.02 -23.34
CA VAL A 200 -9.41 -3.32 -23.45
C VAL A 200 -8.66 -4.35 -24.28
N SER A 201 -8.70 -5.63 -23.89
CA SER A 201 -8.21 -6.78 -24.66
C SER A 201 -6.77 -6.65 -25.21
N SER A 202 -5.92 -5.86 -24.55
CA SER A 202 -4.55 -5.58 -24.96
C SER A 202 -3.56 -6.49 -24.22
N SER A 203 -2.51 -6.98 -24.88
CA SER A 203 -1.45 -7.75 -24.24
C SER A 203 -0.19 -6.90 -24.03
N ILE A 204 0.43 -7.01 -22.87
CA ILE A 204 1.62 -6.24 -22.48
C ILE A 204 2.64 -7.21 -21.89
N GLU A 205 3.90 -7.14 -22.30
CA GLU A 205 5.01 -7.95 -21.81
C GLU A 205 6.23 -7.04 -21.64
N ILE A 206 6.80 -6.93 -20.44
CA ILE A 206 7.95 -6.05 -20.16
C ILE A 206 9.00 -6.76 -19.31
N THR A 207 10.24 -6.79 -19.77
CA THR A 207 11.40 -7.26 -19.00
C THR A 207 12.30 -6.10 -18.60
N GLY A 208 12.28 -5.70 -17.33
CA GLY A 208 13.11 -4.61 -16.80
C GLY A 208 12.67 -4.18 -15.40
N THR A 209 13.63 -3.80 -14.56
CA THR A 209 13.37 -3.30 -13.20
C THR A 209 12.58 -1.99 -13.20
N GLY A 210 11.76 -1.75 -12.17
CA GLY A 210 10.91 -0.56 -12.02
C GLY A 210 9.97 -0.29 -13.20
N SER A 211 9.49 -1.33 -13.87
CA SER A 211 8.71 -1.21 -15.12
C SER A 211 7.26 -1.64 -14.93
N ASN A 212 6.31 -0.83 -15.41
CA ASN A 212 4.90 -0.99 -15.14
C ASN A 212 4.09 -1.39 -16.39
N GLY A 213 3.13 -2.30 -16.26
CA GLY A 213 2.28 -2.74 -17.38
C GLY A 213 1.29 -1.67 -17.82
N ILE A 214 0.38 -1.27 -16.93
CA ILE A 214 -0.50 -0.11 -17.12
C ILE A 214 -0.36 0.82 -15.92
N TYR A 215 0.19 2.02 -16.14
CA TYR A 215 0.30 3.08 -15.13
C TYR A 215 -0.78 4.14 -15.36
N THR A 216 -1.45 4.59 -14.31
CA THR A 216 -2.40 5.71 -14.38
C THR A 216 -2.16 6.68 -13.23
N THR A 217 -2.25 7.99 -13.51
CA THR A 217 -2.02 9.02 -12.50
C THR A 217 -2.95 10.22 -12.62
N ASN A 218 -3.54 10.65 -11.50
CA ASN A 218 -4.45 11.80 -11.43
C ASN A 218 -5.67 11.67 -12.39
N THR A 219 -6.35 10.53 -12.42
CA THR A 219 -7.40 10.23 -13.43
C THR A 219 -8.73 9.75 -12.86
N ALA A 220 -9.84 10.01 -13.56
CA ALA A 220 -11.15 9.52 -13.15
C ALA A 220 -11.94 8.78 -14.24
N ARG A 221 -12.74 7.79 -13.81
CA ARG A 221 -13.70 7.03 -14.63
C ARG A 221 -13.08 6.18 -15.75
N ASN A 222 -11.83 5.77 -15.59
CA ASN A 222 -11.16 4.89 -16.55
C ASN A 222 -11.64 3.43 -16.39
N VAL A 223 -11.60 2.67 -17.48
CA VAL A 223 -11.95 1.24 -17.55
C VAL A 223 -10.74 0.49 -18.11
N ILE A 224 -10.23 -0.49 -17.38
CA ILE A 224 -9.10 -1.34 -17.78
C ILE A 224 -9.63 -2.77 -17.81
N GLU A 225 -9.89 -3.33 -18.99
CA GLU A 225 -10.71 -4.54 -19.19
C GLU A 225 -10.01 -5.65 -20.00
N ASN A 226 -10.04 -6.91 -19.54
CA ASN A 226 -9.61 -8.08 -20.33
C ASN A 226 -8.16 -8.01 -20.89
N ASN A 227 -7.27 -7.23 -20.29
CA ASN A 227 -5.87 -7.10 -20.76
C ASN A 227 -4.99 -8.24 -20.22
N ASN A 228 -3.96 -8.66 -20.96
CA ASN A 228 -3.03 -9.73 -20.58
C ASN A 228 -1.62 -9.18 -20.38
N ILE A 229 -1.22 -8.98 -19.12
CA ILE A 229 -0.04 -8.22 -18.71
C ILE A 229 1.00 -9.15 -18.06
N LYS A 230 2.27 -9.06 -18.49
CA LYS A 230 3.39 -9.84 -17.96
C LYS A 230 4.59 -8.93 -17.67
N ILE A 231 5.03 -8.83 -16.42
CA ILE A 231 6.16 -7.99 -16.00
C ILE A 231 7.25 -8.85 -15.38
N GLN A 232 8.49 -8.72 -15.86
CA GLN A 232 9.67 -9.36 -15.29
C GLN A 232 10.63 -8.31 -14.77
N GLY A 233 10.60 -8.10 -13.45
CA GLY A 233 11.23 -7.01 -12.71
C GLY A 233 10.50 -6.75 -11.39
N ASP A 234 11.02 -5.82 -10.61
CA ASP A 234 10.48 -5.28 -9.35
C ASP A 234 9.46 -4.15 -9.59
N GLY A 235 8.58 -4.31 -10.59
CA GLY A 235 7.58 -3.31 -10.98
C GLY A 235 6.14 -3.85 -10.97
N SER A 236 5.19 -2.97 -11.29
CA SER A 236 3.75 -3.21 -11.13
C SER A 236 3.07 -3.69 -12.42
N GLY A 237 2.24 -4.73 -12.37
CA GLY A 237 1.39 -5.13 -13.49
C GLY A 237 0.42 -4.02 -13.90
N ILE A 238 -0.34 -3.50 -12.94
CA ILE A 238 -1.15 -2.29 -13.07
C ILE A 238 -0.85 -1.39 -11.87
N GLU A 239 -0.70 -0.08 -12.08
CA GLU A 239 -0.42 0.90 -11.02
C GLU A 239 -1.32 2.13 -11.17
N LEU A 240 -1.93 2.55 -10.06
CA LEU A 240 -3.11 3.42 -10.05
C LEU A 240 -2.99 4.52 -8.98
N VAL A 241 -2.38 5.66 -9.33
CA VAL A 241 -2.00 6.72 -8.38
C VAL A 241 -2.98 7.90 -8.46
N VAL A 242 -3.64 8.25 -7.35
CA VAL A 242 -4.65 9.33 -7.30
C VAL A 242 -5.72 9.14 -8.38
N ILE A 243 -6.46 8.02 -8.31
CA ILE A 243 -7.56 7.72 -9.23
C ILE A 243 -8.92 7.76 -8.56
N GLU A 244 -9.95 8.13 -9.32
CA GLU A 244 -11.34 8.10 -8.86
C GLU A 244 -12.29 7.33 -9.79
N ASN A 245 -13.34 6.73 -9.21
CA ASN A 245 -14.52 6.21 -9.93
C ASN A 245 -14.19 5.22 -11.08
N SER A 246 -13.03 4.57 -11.05
CA SER A 246 -12.50 3.77 -12.17
C SER A 246 -12.69 2.26 -11.94
N THR A 247 -12.65 1.48 -13.03
CA THR A 247 -12.92 0.03 -13.02
C THR A 247 -11.79 -0.74 -13.67
N ILE A 248 -11.30 -1.80 -13.00
CA ILE A 248 -10.23 -2.68 -13.46
C ILE A 248 -10.78 -4.10 -13.46
N PHE A 249 -11.05 -4.66 -14.63
CA PHE A 249 -11.95 -5.79 -14.84
C PHE A 249 -11.35 -6.90 -15.70
N GLN A 250 -11.42 -8.18 -15.29
CA GLN A 250 -11.04 -9.34 -16.13
C GLN A 250 -9.61 -9.35 -16.69
N ASN A 251 -8.69 -8.53 -16.18
CA ASN A 251 -7.31 -8.53 -16.64
C ASN A 251 -6.58 -9.78 -16.12
N THR A 252 -5.74 -10.38 -16.95
CA THR A 252 -4.73 -11.35 -16.53
C THR A 252 -3.42 -10.61 -16.28
N VAL A 253 -2.80 -10.83 -15.13
CA VAL A 253 -1.57 -10.15 -14.70
C VAL A 253 -0.60 -11.15 -14.11
N GLU A 254 0.61 -11.23 -14.66
CA GLU A 254 1.71 -12.04 -14.15
C GLU A 254 2.92 -11.15 -13.82
N THR A 255 3.48 -11.23 -12.61
CA THR A 255 4.75 -10.57 -12.27
C THR A 255 5.82 -11.55 -11.78
N TYR A 256 7.08 -11.23 -12.11
CA TYR A 256 8.24 -12.07 -11.87
C TYR A 256 9.40 -11.23 -11.29
N GLY A 257 9.62 -11.33 -9.98
CA GLY A 257 10.70 -10.62 -9.28
C GLY A 257 10.34 -10.18 -7.87
N ALA A 258 11.37 -9.96 -7.03
CA ALA A 258 11.19 -9.46 -5.67
C ALA A 258 10.56 -8.06 -5.63
N ASN A 259 9.71 -7.81 -4.64
CA ASN A 259 8.89 -6.60 -4.50
C ASN A 259 7.96 -6.30 -5.70
N SER A 260 7.74 -7.24 -6.63
CA SER A 260 6.81 -7.04 -7.74
C SER A 260 5.34 -7.10 -7.29
N ILE A 261 4.49 -6.33 -7.97
CA ILE A 261 3.10 -6.13 -7.57
C ILE A 261 2.17 -6.42 -8.74
N GLY A 262 1.12 -7.23 -8.55
CA GLY A 262 0.09 -7.46 -9.56
C GLY A 262 -0.70 -6.18 -9.88
N ILE A 263 -1.41 -5.64 -8.88
CA ILE A 263 -2.11 -4.35 -8.98
C ILE A 263 -1.75 -3.48 -7.76
N HIS A 264 -1.11 -2.33 -8.00
CA HIS A 264 -0.86 -1.28 -7.01
C HIS A 264 -1.88 -0.15 -7.14
N ILE A 265 -2.40 0.36 -6.03
CA ILE A 265 -3.36 1.48 -6.01
C ILE A 265 -3.10 2.43 -4.83
N GLU A 266 -2.86 3.70 -5.11
CA GLU A 266 -2.40 4.69 -4.13
C GLU A 266 -3.33 5.92 -4.10
N ASN A 267 -3.66 6.44 -2.91
CA ASN A 267 -4.39 7.70 -2.71
C ASN A 267 -5.72 7.82 -3.50
N SER A 268 -6.47 6.71 -3.58
CA SER A 268 -7.51 6.50 -4.61
C SER A 268 -8.92 6.19 -4.07
N LYS A 269 -9.98 6.54 -4.83
CA LYS A 269 -11.36 6.61 -4.31
C LYS A 269 -12.43 6.02 -5.23
N ASN A 270 -13.36 5.24 -4.66
CA ASN A 270 -14.50 4.62 -5.34
C ASN A 270 -14.09 3.77 -6.57
N THR A 271 -12.92 3.14 -6.50
CA THR A 271 -12.39 2.26 -7.55
C THR A 271 -12.97 0.84 -7.41
N THR A 272 -13.16 0.12 -8.52
CA THR A 272 -13.64 -1.27 -8.51
C THR A 272 -12.65 -2.17 -9.25
N ILE A 273 -11.96 -3.05 -8.53
CA ILE A 273 -11.03 -4.06 -9.05
C ILE A 273 -11.76 -5.41 -9.04
N GLN A 274 -12.17 -5.94 -10.19
CA GLN A 274 -13.07 -7.09 -10.27
C GLN A 274 -12.68 -8.17 -11.29
N MET A 275 -12.85 -9.45 -10.92
CA MET A 275 -12.66 -10.62 -11.79
C MET A 275 -11.29 -10.72 -12.50
N ASN A 276 -10.27 -10.01 -12.02
CA ASN A 276 -8.91 -10.10 -12.55
C ASN A 276 -8.26 -11.42 -12.11
N THR A 277 -7.38 -11.99 -12.94
CA THR A 277 -6.52 -13.12 -12.59
C THR A 277 -5.09 -12.60 -12.40
N ILE A 278 -4.51 -12.78 -11.22
CA ILE A 278 -3.25 -12.19 -10.81
C ILE A 278 -2.30 -13.28 -10.31
N SER A 279 -1.05 -13.27 -10.73
CA SER A 279 -0.01 -14.15 -10.17
C SER A 279 1.33 -13.44 -10.00
N THR A 280 2.01 -13.69 -8.88
CA THR A 280 3.35 -13.21 -8.59
C THR A 280 4.29 -14.38 -8.27
N SER A 281 5.55 -14.28 -8.70
CA SER A 281 6.55 -15.35 -8.52
C SER A 281 8.01 -14.86 -8.69
N ASP A 282 8.97 -15.77 -8.53
CA ASP A 282 10.42 -15.53 -8.68
C ASP A 282 10.95 -14.37 -7.81
N GLY A 283 10.34 -14.14 -6.65
CA GLY A 283 10.60 -13.01 -5.77
C GLY A 283 10.62 -13.33 -4.28
N GLN A 284 10.57 -12.27 -3.47
CA GLN A 284 10.22 -12.22 -2.06
C GLN A 284 9.50 -10.87 -1.87
N GLY A 285 8.56 -10.75 -0.93
CA GLY A 285 7.87 -9.46 -0.69
C GLY A 285 6.92 -9.04 -1.83
N THR A 286 6.29 -9.98 -2.54
CA THR A 286 5.45 -9.69 -3.71
C THR A 286 3.97 -9.59 -3.36
N PHE A 287 3.23 -8.71 -4.02
CA PHE A 287 1.83 -8.44 -3.67
C PHE A 287 0.88 -8.72 -4.83
N GLY A 288 -0.21 -9.44 -4.60
CA GLY A 288 -1.26 -9.63 -5.60
C GLY A 288 -1.99 -8.33 -5.88
N ILE A 289 -2.59 -7.76 -4.83
CA ILE A 289 -3.10 -6.39 -4.82
C ILE A 289 -2.48 -5.68 -3.61
N PHE A 290 -1.77 -4.58 -3.83
CA PHE A 290 -1.28 -3.68 -2.77
C PHE A 290 -1.98 -2.33 -2.90
N GLY A 291 -2.34 -1.69 -1.79
CA GLY A 291 -2.86 -0.33 -1.87
C GLY A 291 -2.75 0.50 -0.60
N GLU A 292 -2.71 1.80 -0.81
CA GLU A 292 -2.36 2.80 0.21
C GLU A 292 -3.41 3.93 0.23
N SER A 293 -3.94 4.28 1.40
CA SER A 293 -4.88 5.39 1.61
C SER A 293 -6.12 5.34 0.69
N LEU A 294 -6.89 4.25 0.80
CA LEU A 294 -8.04 3.97 -0.07
C LEU A 294 -9.40 4.36 0.53
N ASP A 295 -10.27 4.99 -0.27
CA ASP A 295 -11.65 5.33 0.12
C ASP A 295 -12.69 4.60 -0.77
N PHE A 296 -13.61 3.84 -0.17
CA PHE A 296 -14.75 3.20 -0.88
C PHE A 296 -14.38 2.22 -2.01
N THR A 297 -13.15 1.71 -2.04
CA THR A 297 -12.69 0.76 -3.06
C THR A 297 -13.34 -0.62 -2.90
N LYS A 298 -13.60 -1.30 -4.02
CA LYS A 298 -14.17 -2.64 -4.07
C LYS A 298 -13.21 -3.59 -4.77
N VAL A 299 -13.03 -4.79 -4.21
CA VAL A 299 -12.18 -5.86 -4.74
C VAL A 299 -13.06 -7.11 -4.87
N ILE A 300 -13.54 -7.43 -6.07
CA ILE A 300 -14.66 -8.39 -6.27
C ILE A 300 -14.29 -9.55 -7.21
N GLY A 301 -14.32 -10.79 -6.73
CA GLY A 301 -14.23 -11.98 -7.60
C GLY A 301 -12.88 -12.20 -8.28
N ASN A 302 -11.80 -11.56 -7.83
CA ASN A 302 -10.47 -11.72 -8.40
C ASN A 302 -9.85 -13.06 -8.00
N VAL A 303 -9.07 -13.66 -8.89
CA VAL A 303 -8.29 -14.88 -8.64
C VAL A 303 -6.83 -14.49 -8.46
N ILE A 304 -6.22 -14.83 -7.32
CA ILE A 304 -4.87 -14.37 -6.95
C ILE A 304 -4.00 -15.58 -6.58
N SER A 305 -2.77 -15.66 -7.09
CA SER A 305 -1.83 -16.76 -6.85
C SER A 305 -0.40 -16.27 -6.62
N ILE A 306 0.04 -16.30 -5.36
CA ILE A 306 1.35 -15.81 -4.90
C ILE A 306 2.28 -17.00 -4.65
N TYR A 307 3.50 -16.99 -5.18
CA TYR A 307 4.45 -18.11 -5.06
C TYR A 307 5.74 -17.80 -4.28
N ASP A 308 5.76 -16.70 -3.51
CA ASP A 308 6.94 -16.14 -2.85
C ASP A 308 6.81 -16.05 -1.31
N ASN A 309 7.93 -16.18 -0.58
CA ASN A 309 7.93 -15.89 0.87
C ASN A 309 7.77 -14.39 1.12
N ASN A 310 7.10 -14.04 2.21
CA ASN A 310 6.67 -12.66 2.51
C ASN A 310 5.78 -12.07 1.40
N GLY A 311 5.15 -12.92 0.57
CA GLY A 311 4.24 -12.47 -0.48
C GLY A 311 2.79 -12.50 -0.01
N GLU A 312 1.99 -11.51 -0.38
CA GLU A 312 0.65 -11.28 0.18
C GLU A 312 -0.41 -11.19 -0.92
N GLY A 313 -1.57 -11.84 -0.71
CA GLY A 313 -2.63 -11.90 -1.72
C GLY A 313 -3.31 -10.54 -1.94
N ILE A 314 -3.79 -9.93 -0.86
CA ILE A 314 -4.27 -8.55 -0.83
C ILE A 314 -3.69 -7.87 0.42
N HIS A 315 -3.04 -6.72 0.26
CA HIS A 315 -2.60 -5.86 1.35
C HIS A 315 -3.20 -4.46 1.17
N ILE A 316 -3.75 -3.87 2.24
CA ILE A 316 -4.18 -2.47 2.23
C ILE A 316 -3.72 -1.75 3.51
N ASP A 317 -2.85 -0.75 3.32
CA ASP A 317 -2.37 0.17 4.35
C ASP A 317 -3.23 1.45 4.32
N SER A 318 -4.00 1.68 5.39
CA SER A 318 -4.89 2.82 5.64
C SER A 318 -6.06 2.99 4.64
N GLY A 319 -7.25 3.28 5.17
CA GLY A 319 -8.41 3.55 4.32
C GLY A 319 -9.76 3.50 5.02
N LYS A 320 -10.84 3.52 4.22
CA LYS A 320 -12.21 3.29 4.73
C LYS A 320 -13.18 2.72 3.69
N ASN A 321 -14.20 2.04 4.19
CA ASN A 321 -15.33 1.50 3.41
C ASN A 321 -14.91 0.51 2.31
N ILE A 322 -13.85 -0.27 2.54
CA ILE A 322 -13.34 -1.22 1.57
C ILE A 322 -14.23 -2.48 1.54
N ARG A 323 -14.47 -3.02 0.34
CA ARG A 323 -15.34 -4.19 0.14
C ARG A 323 -14.62 -5.27 -0.67
N THR A 324 -14.18 -6.32 0.00
CA THR A 324 -13.44 -7.44 -0.59
C THR A 324 -14.35 -8.66 -0.62
N LEU A 325 -14.90 -8.97 -1.80
CA LEU A 325 -16.02 -9.88 -1.99
C LEU A 325 -15.66 -10.98 -2.99
N GLU A 326 -16.03 -12.23 -2.75
CA GLU A 326 -16.00 -13.33 -3.72
C GLU A 326 -14.61 -13.69 -4.32
N ASN A 327 -13.51 -13.14 -3.80
CA ASN A 327 -12.16 -13.37 -4.34
C ASN A 327 -11.65 -14.78 -4.01
N SER A 328 -10.84 -15.36 -4.89
CA SER A 328 -10.19 -16.67 -4.73
C SER A 328 -8.67 -16.49 -4.65
N ILE A 329 -8.12 -16.54 -3.43
CA ILE A 329 -6.72 -16.25 -3.13
C ILE A 329 -5.98 -17.53 -2.76
N THR A 330 -4.78 -17.73 -3.29
CA THR A 330 -3.88 -18.82 -2.89
C THR A 330 -2.45 -18.30 -2.77
N THR A 331 -1.79 -18.60 -1.64
CA THR A 331 -0.41 -18.15 -1.38
C THR A 331 0.51 -19.30 -1.00
N TYR A 332 1.75 -19.28 -1.49
CA TYR A 332 2.80 -20.26 -1.21
C TYR A 332 4.10 -19.56 -0.78
N GLY A 333 4.51 -19.76 0.47
CA GLY A 333 5.72 -19.16 1.03
C GLY A 333 5.61 -19.03 2.55
N ASN A 334 6.75 -18.97 3.24
CA ASN A 334 6.73 -18.60 4.66
C ASN A 334 6.37 -17.12 4.82
N ASN A 335 5.66 -16.75 5.89
CA ASN A 335 5.13 -15.40 6.14
C ASN A 335 4.28 -14.87 4.97
N SER A 336 3.52 -15.73 4.27
CA SER A 336 2.83 -15.38 3.02
C SER A 336 1.32 -15.31 3.21
N PHE A 337 0.79 -14.11 3.52
CA PHE A 337 -0.59 -13.97 4.00
C PHE A 337 -1.63 -13.93 2.87
N GLY A 338 -2.83 -14.42 3.15
CA GLY A 338 -3.96 -14.34 2.22
C GLY A 338 -4.46 -12.91 2.04
N ILE A 339 -4.86 -12.26 3.14
CA ILE A 339 -5.21 -10.82 3.16
C ILE A 339 -4.71 -10.17 4.45
N GLU A 340 -4.14 -8.97 4.37
CA GLU A 340 -3.81 -8.08 5.50
C GLU A 340 -4.41 -6.68 5.31
N TYR A 341 -5.09 -6.18 6.35
CA TYR A 341 -5.54 -4.78 6.47
C TYR A 341 -4.91 -4.13 7.71
N ASP A 342 -4.24 -2.98 7.52
CA ASP A 342 -3.72 -2.12 8.60
C ASP A 342 -4.41 -0.73 8.58
N GLU A 343 -4.79 -0.22 9.76
CA GLU A 343 -5.47 1.07 9.98
C GLU A 343 -6.72 1.36 9.10
N LEU A 344 -7.55 0.36 8.77
CA LEU A 344 -8.77 0.53 7.97
C LEU A 344 -10.05 0.79 8.81
N LEU A 345 -10.74 1.89 8.50
CA LEU A 345 -12.00 2.27 9.15
C LEU A 345 -13.23 1.74 8.39
N THR A 346 -13.98 0.80 8.97
CA THR A 346 -15.18 0.14 8.39
C THR A 346 -14.90 -0.62 7.09
N SER A 347 -15.03 -1.94 7.11
CA SER A 347 -14.74 -2.82 5.96
C SER A 347 -15.72 -3.98 5.84
N ILE A 348 -15.80 -4.60 4.67
CA ILE A 348 -16.62 -5.79 4.41
C ILE A 348 -15.80 -6.86 3.68
N PHE A 349 -15.76 -8.06 4.24
CA PHE A 349 -15.30 -9.29 3.61
C PHE A 349 -16.49 -10.23 3.42
N PHE A 350 -16.78 -10.66 2.19
CA PHE A 350 -17.92 -11.53 1.89
C PHE A 350 -17.55 -12.67 0.94
N SER A 351 -17.85 -13.92 1.28
CA SER A 351 -17.75 -15.08 0.37
C SER A 351 -16.37 -15.29 -0.32
N ASN A 352 -15.28 -14.77 0.24
CA ASN A 352 -13.93 -15.00 -0.29
C ASN A 352 -13.47 -16.43 0.01
N THR A 353 -12.71 -17.04 -0.90
CA THR A 353 -11.99 -18.30 -0.69
C THR A 353 -10.50 -18.01 -0.57
N ILE A 354 -9.87 -18.41 0.54
CA ILE A 354 -8.47 -18.12 0.84
C ILE A 354 -7.74 -19.42 1.22
N ALA A 355 -6.60 -19.70 0.58
CA ALA A 355 -5.73 -20.83 0.90
C ALA A 355 -4.28 -20.38 1.09
N THR A 356 -3.63 -20.75 2.19
CA THR A 356 -2.23 -20.35 2.47
C THR A 356 -1.32 -21.54 2.80
N HIS A 357 -0.10 -21.50 2.25
CA HIS A 357 0.84 -22.62 2.23
C HIS A 357 2.27 -22.20 2.59
N GLY A 358 2.59 -22.30 3.88
CA GLY A 358 3.92 -22.05 4.42
C GLY A 358 3.85 -21.72 5.91
N ASN A 359 4.98 -21.71 6.61
CA ASN A 359 4.97 -21.38 8.03
C ASN A 359 4.69 -19.89 8.23
N ASP A 360 4.01 -19.56 9.32
CA ASP A 360 3.59 -18.20 9.67
C ASP A 360 2.71 -17.54 8.59
N ALA A 361 1.99 -18.32 7.76
CA ALA A 361 1.21 -17.84 6.61
C ALA A 361 -0.29 -17.65 6.97
N LEU A 362 -0.64 -16.49 7.53
CA LEU A 362 -1.99 -16.18 8.00
C LEU A 362 -3.04 -16.12 6.87
N GLY A 363 -4.26 -16.60 7.13
CA GLY A 363 -5.36 -16.53 6.16
C GLY A 363 -5.89 -15.09 5.98
N LEU A 364 -6.38 -14.49 7.07
CA LEU A 364 -6.84 -13.10 7.13
C LEU A 364 -6.30 -12.43 8.39
N LEU A 365 -5.65 -11.28 8.23
CA LEU A 365 -5.16 -10.41 9.29
C LEU A 365 -5.89 -9.07 9.27
N LEU A 366 -6.50 -8.69 10.40
CA LEU A 366 -6.96 -7.33 10.69
C LEU A 366 -6.12 -6.75 11.82
N TYR A 367 -5.42 -5.65 11.55
CA TYR A 367 -4.70 -4.86 12.55
C TYR A 367 -5.21 -3.41 12.53
N ASN A 368 -5.43 -2.82 13.71
CA ASN A 368 -6.01 -1.47 13.90
C ASN A 368 -7.26 -1.15 13.05
N SER A 369 -8.04 -2.17 12.63
CA SER A 369 -9.07 -2.09 11.59
C SER A 369 -10.48 -2.38 12.13
N PRO A 370 -11.10 -1.45 12.88
CA PRO A 370 -12.38 -1.65 13.56
C PRO A 370 -13.59 -1.54 12.62
N GLN A 371 -14.73 -2.02 13.12
CA GLN A 371 -16.04 -1.98 12.44
C GLN A 371 -16.05 -2.74 11.10
N THR A 372 -15.29 -3.82 11.03
CA THR A 372 -15.20 -4.75 9.90
C THR A 372 -16.22 -5.88 10.03
N ASN A 373 -16.99 -6.12 8.97
CA ASN A 373 -17.84 -7.30 8.83
C ASN A 373 -17.13 -8.36 7.97
N ILE A 374 -17.12 -9.61 8.42
CA ILE A 374 -16.45 -10.75 7.78
C ILE A 374 -17.46 -11.89 7.72
N SER A 375 -18.09 -12.14 6.57
CA SER A 375 -19.07 -13.21 6.45
C SER A 375 -18.92 -14.16 5.27
N ASP A 376 -19.34 -15.40 5.47
CA ASP A 376 -19.44 -16.45 4.44
C ASP A 376 -18.09 -16.86 3.80
N ASN A 377 -16.95 -16.42 4.35
CA ASN A 377 -15.63 -16.68 3.78
C ASN A 377 -15.16 -18.11 4.08
N THR A 378 -14.49 -18.74 3.12
CA THR A 378 -13.86 -20.07 3.27
C THR A 378 -12.34 -19.89 3.35
N ILE A 379 -11.72 -20.24 4.48
CA ILE A 379 -10.30 -19.99 4.73
C ILE A 379 -9.60 -21.31 5.12
N THR A 380 -8.47 -21.62 4.48
CA THR A 380 -7.64 -22.80 4.79
C THR A 380 -6.17 -22.45 4.94
N THR A 381 -5.56 -22.76 6.09
CA THR A 381 -4.12 -22.54 6.34
C THR A 381 -3.42 -23.87 6.61
N THR A 382 -2.20 -24.03 6.07
CA THR A 382 -1.57 -25.36 5.97
C THR A 382 -0.13 -25.46 6.46
N GLY A 383 0.48 -24.39 6.97
CA GLY A 383 1.79 -24.41 7.62
C GLY A 383 1.74 -24.08 9.11
N ILE A 384 2.87 -24.24 9.79
CA ILE A 384 2.99 -24.09 11.25
C ILE A 384 2.71 -22.64 11.65
N ASN A 385 2.15 -22.41 12.83
CA ASN A 385 1.93 -21.08 13.42
C ASN A 385 1.12 -20.13 12.51
N SER A 386 0.15 -20.66 11.75
CA SER A 386 -0.56 -19.94 10.68
C SER A 386 -2.07 -19.79 10.98
N PRO A 387 -2.48 -18.79 11.79
CA PRO A 387 -3.90 -18.56 12.08
C PRO A 387 -4.81 -18.39 10.86
N GLY A 388 -6.03 -18.92 10.95
CA GLY A 388 -7.07 -18.76 9.92
C GLY A 388 -7.53 -17.30 9.82
N ILE A 389 -8.07 -16.76 10.91
CA ILE A 389 -8.32 -15.32 11.08
C ILE A 389 -7.61 -14.82 12.34
N LEU A 390 -6.83 -13.75 12.22
CA LEU A 390 -6.28 -12.99 13.34
C LEU A 390 -6.86 -11.57 13.34
N VAL A 391 -7.49 -11.19 14.44
CA VAL A 391 -8.01 -9.84 14.70
C VAL A 391 -7.22 -9.25 15.86
N SER A 392 -6.46 -8.19 15.61
CA SER A 392 -5.52 -7.58 16.54
C SER A 392 -5.80 -6.08 16.72
N ALA A 393 -5.92 -5.61 17.96
CA ALA A 393 -6.24 -4.21 18.32
C ALA A 393 -7.50 -3.63 17.62
N SER A 394 -8.39 -4.49 17.10
CA SER A 394 -9.45 -4.13 16.15
C SER A 394 -10.82 -4.40 16.77
N ASN A 395 -11.47 -3.35 17.27
CA ASN A 395 -12.72 -3.46 18.04
C ASN A 395 -13.97 -3.42 17.15
N ASN A 396 -15.13 -3.85 17.70
CA ASN A 396 -16.45 -3.75 17.07
C ASN A 396 -16.58 -4.50 15.73
N ASN A 397 -15.94 -5.66 15.60
CA ASN A 397 -15.96 -6.48 14.37
C ASN A 397 -17.07 -7.55 14.42
N ASN A 398 -17.59 -7.98 13.26
CA ASN A 398 -18.56 -9.08 13.12
C ASN A 398 -17.98 -10.18 12.25
N LEU A 399 -17.95 -11.43 12.74
CA LEU A 399 -17.53 -12.62 12.00
C LEU A 399 -18.71 -13.59 11.92
N GLU A 400 -19.29 -13.79 10.74
CA GLU A 400 -20.56 -14.50 10.56
C GLU A 400 -20.49 -15.61 9.50
N SER A 401 -20.87 -16.84 9.82
CA SER A 401 -20.97 -17.97 8.87
C SER A 401 -19.70 -18.31 8.08
N ASN A 402 -18.50 -17.95 8.58
CA ASN A 402 -17.24 -18.29 7.92
C ASN A 402 -16.87 -19.76 8.16
N THR A 403 -16.28 -20.41 7.15
CA THR A 403 -15.75 -21.78 7.24
C THR A 403 -14.22 -21.72 7.28
N ILE A 404 -13.60 -22.21 8.35
CA ILE A 404 -12.17 -22.03 8.61
C ILE A 404 -11.52 -23.38 8.90
N THR A 405 -10.38 -23.69 8.27
CA THR A 405 -9.61 -24.91 8.50
C THR A 405 -8.11 -24.63 8.68
N THR A 406 -7.53 -25.03 9.81
CA THR A 406 -6.08 -24.99 10.03
C THR A 406 -5.50 -26.40 10.24
N GLN A 407 -4.30 -26.67 9.71
CA GLN A 407 -3.81 -28.05 9.58
C GLN A 407 -2.49 -28.38 10.30
N GLN A 408 -1.84 -27.42 10.97
CA GLN A 408 -0.49 -27.57 11.52
C GLN A 408 -0.32 -26.92 12.90
N GLN A 409 0.76 -27.30 13.58
CA GLN A 409 1.02 -26.96 14.98
C GLN A 409 0.93 -25.45 15.26
N ASN A 410 0.36 -25.10 16.41
CA ASN A 410 0.10 -23.72 16.86
C ASN A 410 -0.77 -22.84 15.91
N SER A 411 -1.48 -23.42 14.95
CA SER A 411 -2.30 -22.66 13.99
C SER A 411 -3.74 -22.51 14.49
N HIS A 412 -4.08 -21.38 15.08
CA HIS A 412 -5.41 -21.14 15.66
C HIS A 412 -6.47 -20.85 14.57
N GLY A 413 -7.73 -21.25 14.78
CA GLY A 413 -8.82 -21.03 13.83
C GLY A 413 -9.19 -19.54 13.72
N ILE A 414 -9.76 -19.00 14.80
CA ILE A 414 -9.98 -17.56 14.99
C ILE A 414 -9.21 -17.13 16.24
N ALA A 415 -8.43 -16.06 16.14
CA ALA A 415 -7.73 -15.43 17.26
C ALA A 415 -8.14 -13.95 17.38
N LEU A 416 -8.63 -13.56 18.57
CA LEU A 416 -8.96 -12.19 18.94
C LEU A 416 -7.96 -11.70 20.00
N ILE A 417 -7.18 -10.67 19.68
CA ILE A 417 -6.13 -10.12 20.54
C ILE A 417 -6.38 -8.63 20.75
N HIS A 418 -6.59 -8.20 22.00
CA HIS A 418 -6.91 -6.79 22.34
C HIS A 418 -8.09 -6.21 21.50
N SER A 419 -9.06 -7.05 21.15
CA SER A 419 -10.08 -6.77 20.11
C SER A 419 -11.49 -6.96 20.67
N ASN A 420 -11.98 -5.90 21.33
CA ASN A 420 -13.19 -5.91 22.14
C ASN A 420 -14.46 -5.72 21.30
N GLU A 421 -15.61 -6.10 21.88
CA GLU A 421 -16.94 -5.92 21.29
C GLU A 421 -17.10 -6.63 19.94
N THR A 422 -16.40 -7.76 19.77
CA THR A 422 -16.45 -8.60 18.57
C THR A 422 -17.64 -9.56 18.63
N ILE A 423 -18.36 -9.72 17.52
CA ILE A 423 -19.43 -10.72 17.35
C ILE A 423 -18.89 -11.88 16.51
N LEU A 424 -19.22 -13.11 16.91
CA LEU A 424 -18.86 -14.37 16.26
C LEU A 424 -20.13 -15.22 16.13
N SER A 425 -20.74 -15.31 14.95
CA SER A 425 -22.00 -16.03 14.74
C SER A 425 -21.88 -17.14 13.69
N SER A 426 -22.41 -18.33 13.96
CA SER A 426 -22.54 -19.44 12.99
C SER A 426 -21.26 -19.89 12.24
N ASN A 427 -20.06 -19.54 12.71
CA ASN A 427 -18.81 -19.91 12.05
C ASN A 427 -18.52 -21.41 12.27
N ASP A 428 -18.01 -22.11 11.25
CA ASP A 428 -17.52 -23.49 11.32
C ASP A 428 -15.99 -23.49 11.30
N VAL A 429 -15.37 -23.96 12.39
CA VAL A 429 -13.94 -23.79 12.66
C VAL A 429 -13.28 -25.13 12.98
N ALA A 430 -12.53 -25.68 12.03
CA ALA A 430 -11.75 -26.89 12.18
C ALA A 430 -10.26 -26.58 12.39
N THR A 431 -9.63 -27.13 13.42
CA THR A 431 -8.19 -26.98 13.67
C THR A 431 -7.53 -28.33 13.98
N GLN A 432 -6.28 -28.50 13.58
CA GLN A 432 -5.54 -29.76 13.69
C GLN A 432 -4.12 -29.56 14.22
N GLU A 433 -3.47 -30.68 14.57
CA GLU A 433 -2.13 -30.73 15.16
C GLU A 433 -1.97 -30.05 16.55
N ASN A 434 -0.81 -30.28 17.18
CA ASN A 434 -0.59 -29.91 18.57
C ASN A 434 -0.56 -28.38 18.79
N PHE A 435 -1.03 -27.93 19.97
CA PHE A 435 -1.14 -26.52 20.37
C PHE A 435 -2.11 -25.67 19.53
N ALA A 436 -2.97 -26.29 18.72
CA ALA A 436 -4.04 -25.59 18.02
C ALA A 436 -5.11 -25.06 19.00
N ILE A 437 -5.78 -23.97 18.63
CA ILE A 437 -6.94 -23.45 19.37
C ILE A 437 -8.02 -23.12 18.35
N GLY A 438 -9.24 -23.61 18.53
CA GLY A 438 -10.35 -23.33 17.63
C GLY A 438 -10.71 -21.85 17.63
N LEU A 439 -11.09 -21.35 18.80
CA LEU A 439 -11.34 -19.93 19.04
C LEU A 439 -10.55 -19.45 20.27
N PHE A 440 -9.64 -18.48 20.05
CA PHE A 440 -8.77 -17.91 21.07
C PHE A 440 -9.11 -16.44 21.33
N LEU A 441 -9.37 -16.09 22.60
CA LEU A 441 -9.61 -14.72 23.06
C LEU A 441 -8.51 -14.33 24.05
N ASN A 442 -7.76 -13.27 23.75
CA ASN A 442 -6.69 -12.76 24.62
C ASN A 442 -6.89 -11.25 24.86
N THR A 443 -7.30 -10.90 26.07
CA THR A 443 -7.71 -9.53 26.44
C THR A 443 -8.76 -8.97 25.48
N ALA A 444 -9.75 -9.80 25.12
CA ALA A 444 -10.79 -9.51 24.14
C ALA A 444 -12.18 -9.47 24.82
N ASP A 445 -12.50 -8.34 25.43
CA ASP A 445 -13.67 -8.11 26.25
C ASP A 445 -14.98 -8.00 25.44
N LYS A 446 -16.10 -8.39 26.07
CA LYS A 446 -17.47 -8.28 25.52
C LYS A 446 -17.66 -9.00 24.19
N THR A 447 -16.90 -10.07 23.93
CA THR A 447 -17.08 -10.88 22.73
C THR A 447 -18.42 -11.62 22.80
N THR A 448 -19.18 -11.66 21.71
CA THR A 448 -20.48 -12.37 21.64
C THR A 448 -20.40 -13.54 20.67
N GLY A 449 -20.39 -14.77 21.17
CA GLY A 449 -20.27 -15.99 20.37
C GLY A 449 -21.56 -16.81 20.31
N THR A 450 -22.22 -16.90 19.16
CA THR A 450 -23.51 -17.61 19.01
C THR A 450 -23.49 -18.66 17.91
N GLU A 451 -23.94 -19.88 18.22
CA GLU A 451 -24.19 -20.95 17.24
C GLU A 451 -22.96 -21.39 16.40
N ASN A 452 -21.74 -21.06 16.84
CA ASN A 452 -20.51 -21.48 16.15
C ASN A 452 -20.23 -22.98 16.37
N ILE A 453 -19.68 -23.64 15.36
CA ILE A 453 -19.19 -25.01 15.40
C ILE A 453 -17.66 -24.97 15.46
N ILE A 454 -17.06 -25.62 16.45
CA ILE A 454 -15.62 -25.56 16.71
C ILE A 454 -15.11 -26.98 16.94
N THR A 455 -14.27 -27.48 16.03
CA THR A 455 -13.64 -28.80 16.10
C THR A 455 -12.12 -28.67 16.19
N THR A 456 -11.52 -29.09 17.30
CA THR A 456 -10.07 -29.04 17.52
C THR A 456 -9.48 -30.43 17.68
N ALA A 457 -8.38 -30.71 16.97
CA ALA A 457 -7.58 -31.92 17.14
C ALA A 457 -6.15 -31.61 17.64
N GLY A 458 -5.38 -32.66 17.96
CA GLY A 458 -4.00 -32.55 18.46
C GLY A 458 -3.89 -32.39 19.99
N ASN A 459 -2.68 -32.56 20.52
CA ASN A 459 -2.40 -32.53 21.96
C ASN A 459 -2.04 -31.12 22.44
N SER A 460 -2.37 -30.82 23.71
CA SER A 460 -2.27 -29.47 24.28
C SER A 460 -3.07 -28.41 23.51
N SER A 461 -4.14 -28.84 22.84
CA SER A 461 -5.00 -28.04 21.96
C SER A 461 -6.35 -27.75 22.63
N SER A 462 -6.98 -26.62 22.32
CA SER A 462 -8.23 -26.16 22.97
C SER A 462 -9.36 -25.91 21.96
N GLY A 463 -10.60 -26.16 22.35
CA GLY A 463 -11.78 -25.75 21.56
C GLY A 463 -11.95 -24.24 21.62
N LEU A 464 -12.41 -23.74 22.77
CA LEU A 464 -12.53 -22.32 23.10
C LEU A 464 -11.61 -21.98 24.27
N HIS A 465 -10.77 -20.95 24.14
CA HIS A 465 -9.86 -20.50 25.20
C HIS A 465 -9.92 -18.99 25.39
N LEU A 466 -10.35 -18.56 26.59
CA LEU A 466 -10.31 -17.18 27.06
C LEU A 466 -9.11 -16.96 28.00
N VAL A 467 -8.34 -15.92 27.73
CA VAL A 467 -7.23 -15.38 28.54
C VAL A 467 -7.50 -13.91 28.83
N ASN A 468 -7.55 -13.53 30.11
CA ASN A 468 -7.84 -12.16 30.57
C ASN A 468 -9.09 -11.51 29.94
N ALA A 469 -10.04 -12.31 29.41
CA ALA A 469 -11.22 -11.81 28.74
C ALA A 469 -12.39 -11.67 29.72
N THR A 470 -13.16 -10.60 29.60
CA THR A 470 -14.27 -10.31 30.51
C THR A 470 -15.57 -9.98 29.79
N ASN A 471 -16.69 -10.15 30.49
CA ASN A 471 -18.03 -9.74 30.05
C ASN A 471 -18.48 -10.35 28.70
N SER A 472 -17.83 -11.41 28.22
CA SER A 472 -18.14 -12.07 26.95
C SER A 472 -19.30 -13.05 27.12
N VAL A 473 -20.13 -13.20 26.09
CA VAL A 473 -21.34 -14.03 26.12
C VAL A 473 -21.27 -15.07 25.01
N PHE A 474 -21.30 -16.34 25.39
CA PHE A 474 -21.39 -17.49 24.49
C PHE A 474 -22.76 -18.17 24.67
N SER A 475 -23.38 -18.56 23.57
CA SER A 475 -24.59 -19.39 23.61
C SER A 475 -24.79 -20.29 22.40
N SER A 476 -25.31 -21.49 22.64
CA SER A 476 -25.65 -22.49 21.62
C SER A 476 -24.49 -22.93 20.70
N ASN A 477 -23.23 -22.69 21.10
CA ASN A 477 -22.06 -23.13 20.32
C ASN A 477 -21.83 -24.64 20.50
N VAL A 478 -21.20 -25.30 19.53
CA VAL A 478 -20.82 -26.72 19.58
C VAL A 478 -19.31 -26.83 19.54
N ILE A 479 -18.71 -27.36 20.61
CA ILE A 479 -17.25 -27.39 20.81
C ILE A 479 -16.80 -28.84 21.00
N VAL A 480 -15.92 -29.33 20.13
CA VAL A 480 -15.44 -30.73 20.10
C VAL A 480 -13.92 -30.76 20.07
N THR A 481 -13.28 -31.30 21.12
CA THR A 481 -11.81 -31.39 21.20
C THR A 481 -11.34 -32.85 21.25
N THR A 482 -10.76 -33.36 20.17
CA THR A 482 -10.37 -34.78 20.02
C THR A 482 -8.96 -35.12 20.53
N GLY A 483 -8.25 -34.15 21.10
CA GLY A 483 -6.90 -34.32 21.63
C GLY A 483 -6.82 -35.18 22.88
N ALA A 484 -5.89 -36.15 22.91
CA ALA A 484 -5.78 -37.13 23.99
C ALA A 484 -4.96 -36.69 25.21
N THR A 485 -4.07 -35.70 25.07
CA THR A 485 -3.18 -35.24 26.16
C THR A 485 -3.29 -33.74 26.36
N LYS A 486 -3.68 -33.31 27.57
CA LYS A 486 -3.81 -31.89 27.98
C LYS A 486 -4.66 -31.02 27.03
N SER A 487 -5.63 -31.63 26.36
CA SER A 487 -6.51 -30.92 25.42
C SER A 487 -7.88 -30.68 26.07
N TYR A 488 -8.53 -29.57 25.74
CA TYR A 488 -9.67 -29.07 26.51
C TYR A 488 -10.81 -28.58 25.62
N GLY A 489 -12.05 -28.71 26.09
CA GLY A 489 -13.22 -28.11 25.43
C GLY A 489 -13.22 -26.59 25.59
N LEU A 490 -13.53 -26.12 26.80
CA LEU A 490 -13.52 -24.71 27.21
C LEU A 490 -12.44 -24.46 28.27
N VAL A 491 -11.59 -23.47 28.01
CA VAL A 491 -10.51 -23.03 28.89
C VAL A 491 -10.74 -21.59 29.34
N LEU A 492 -10.75 -21.37 30.66
CA LEU A 492 -10.85 -20.05 31.31
C LEU A 492 -9.57 -19.77 32.11
N SER A 493 -8.66 -18.98 31.54
CA SER A 493 -7.44 -18.49 32.21
C SER A 493 -7.65 -17.04 32.64
N ASP A 494 -7.60 -16.78 33.96
CA ASP A 494 -7.66 -15.43 34.57
C ASP A 494 -8.86 -14.55 34.12
N SER A 495 -9.85 -15.17 33.49
CA SER A 495 -11.02 -14.54 32.86
C SER A 495 -12.19 -14.51 33.85
N SER A 496 -13.05 -13.49 33.75
CA SER A 496 -14.15 -13.23 34.71
C SER A 496 -15.39 -12.63 34.03
N ASP A 497 -16.56 -12.67 34.68
CA ASP A 497 -17.83 -12.13 34.14
C ASP A 497 -18.33 -12.69 32.80
N ASN A 498 -17.76 -13.78 32.29
CA ASN A 498 -18.19 -14.38 31.03
C ASN A 498 -19.38 -15.33 31.22
N THR A 499 -20.33 -15.33 30.30
CA THR A 499 -21.55 -16.15 30.38
C THR A 499 -21.57 -17.19 29.25
N PHE A 500 -21.89 -18.44 29.58
CA PHE A 500 -22.04 -19.56 28.64
C PHE A 500 -23.44 -20.15 28.79
N THR A 501 -24.18 -20.33 27.69
CA THR A 501 -25.63 -20.63 27.73
C THR A 501 -26.06 -21.64 26.68
N SER A 502 -26.44 -22.85 27.09
CA SER A 502 -26.86 -23.95 26.20
C SER A 502 -25.79 -24.42 25.20
N ASP A 503 -24.52 -24.07 25.43
CA ASP A 503 -23.40 -24.56 24.63
C ASP A 503 -23.20 -26.08 24.84
N VAL A 504 -22.71 -26.78 23.80
CA VAL A 504 -22.37 -28.21 23.83
C VAL A 504 -20.86 -28.35 23.80
N VAL A 505 -20.29 -29.13 24.72
CA VAL A 505 -18.83 -29.32 24.83
C VAL A 505 -18.52 -30.81 25.00
N SER A 506 -17.70 -31.39 24.12
CA SER A 506 -17.17 -32.76 24.26
C SER A 506 -15.65 -32.72 24.11
N ALA A 507 -14.90 -33.37 25.00
CA ALA A 507 -13.45 -33.40 24.91
C ALA A 507 -12.85 -34.74 25.35
N VAL A 508 -11.96 -35.29 24.54
CA VAL A 508 -11.20 -36.52 24.86
C VAL A 508 -10.21 -36.30 26.01
N GLY A 509 -9.91 -35.04 26.35
CA GLY A 509 -9.08 -34.65 27.48
C GLY A 509 -9.87 -34.33 28.74
N ASN A 510 -10.37 -33.09 28.89
CA ASN A 510 -11.34 -32.65 29.92
C ASN A 510 -12.25 -31.60 29.25
N GLU A 511 -13.58 -31.62 29.43
CA GLU A 511 -14.45 -30.61 28.82
C GLU A 511 -14.16 -29.18 29.32
N LEU A 512 -14.04 -28.98 30.64
CA LEU A 512 -13.92 -27.66 31.23
C LEU A 512 -12.63 -27.53 32.05
N TYR A 513 -11.88 -26.45 31.83
CA TYR A 513 -10.66 -26.13 32.57
C TYR A 513 -10.70 -24.66 33.04
N ALA A 514 -10.66 -24.41 34.35
CA ALA A 514 -10.60 -23.07 34.91
C ALA A 514 -9.37 -22.87 35.82
N LEU A 515 -8.48 -21.98 35.40
CA LEU A 515 -7.25 -21.60 36.11
C LEU A 515 -7.30 -20.12 36.50
N PHE A 516 -7.15 -19.87 37.81
CA PHE A 516 -7.12 -18.57 38.50
C PHE A 516 -8.39 -17.70 38.40
N ALA A 517 -9.20 -17.85 37.35
CA ALA A 517 -10.54 -17.27 37.12
C ALA A 517 -11.21 -16.64 38.36
N THR A 518 -11.26 -15.31 38.38
CA THR A 518 -11.56 -14.47 39.55
C THR A 518 -13.06 -14.17 39.71
N ALA A 519 -13.87 -15.23 39.70
CA ALA A 519 -15.32 -15.25 39.92
C ALA A 519 -16.20 -14.65 38.79
N ARG A 520 -17.52 -14.76 38.99
CA ARG A 520 -18.62 -14.29 38.12
C ARG A 520 -18.71 -14.85 36.69
N ASN A 521 -17.83 -15.75 36.26
CA ASN A 521 -18.15 -16.58 35.09
C ASN A 521 -19.39 -17.46 35.40
N SER A 522 -20.37 -17.44 34.50
CA SER A 522 -21.67 -18.12 34.64
C SER A 522 -21.81 -19.17 33.55
N ILE A 523 -22.19 -20.39 33.90
CA ILE A 523 -22.51 -21.46 32.94
C ILE A 523 -23.95 -21.90 33.16
N MET A 524 -24.76 -21.92 32.12
CA MET A 524 -26.19 -22.20 32.19
C MET A 524 -26.59 -23.24 31.13
N ASN A 525 -27.10 -24.39 31.57
CA ASN A 525 -27.60 -25.48 30.72
C ASN A 525 -26.60 -26.00 29.66
N MET A 526 -25.30 -25.88 29.93
CA MET A 526 -24.24 -26.39 29.07
C MET A 526 -24.26 -27.92 29.08
N THR A 527 -24.14 -28.56 27.92
CA THR A 527 -24.21 -30.02 27.78
C THR A 527 -22.85 -30.62 27.50
N LEU A 528 -22.33 -31.40 28.46
CA LEU A 528 -21.04 -32.06 28.36
C LEU A 528 -21.16 -33.46 27.74
N ASP A 529 -20.26 -33.80 26.83
CA ASP A 529 -20.18 -35.03 26.02
C ASP A 529 -21.52 -35.45 25.36
N GLY A 530 -22.40 -34.48 25.11
CA GLY A 530 -23.77 -34.73 24.62
C GLY A 530 -24.70 -35.44 25.61
N VAL A 531 -24.30 -35.64 26.87
CA VAL A 531 -24.97 -36.53 27.84
C VAL A 531 -25.10 -36.01 29.27
N VAL A 532 -24.40 -34.92 29.66
CA VAL A 532 -24.57 -34.29 30.98
C VAL A 532 -24.87 -32.80 30.84
N THR A 533 -26.15 -32.43 30.92
CA THR A 533 -26.57 -31.02 30.98
C THR A 533 -26.40 -30.47 32.39
N LEU A 534 -25.65 -29.37 32.52
CA LEU A 534 -25.31 -28.75 33.79
C LEU A 534 -25.29 -27.22 33.75
N SER A 535 -25.46 -26.61 34.92
CA SER A 535 -25.24 -25.18 35.16
C SER A 535 -24.21 -25.00 36.28
N VAL A 536 -23.36 -23.98 36.21
CA VAL A 536 -22.31 -23.69 37.20
C VAL A 536 -22.40 -22.21 37.62
N SER A 537 -22.70 -21.96 38.89
CA SER A 537 -22.77 -20.61 39.49
C SER A 537 -21.42 -20.08 39.97
N THR A 538 -20.44 -20.97 40.14
CA THR A 538 -19.04 -20.63 40.44
C THR A 538 -18.14 -21.76 39.98
N LEU A 539 -17.20 -21.45 39.09
CA LEU A 539 -16.14 -22.36 38.62
C LEU A 539 -14.78 -21.67 38.85
N ARG A 540 -13.93 -22.24 39.72
CA ARG A 540 -12.60 -21.68 40.03
C ARG A 540 -11.58 -22.75 40.37
N ASN A 541 -10.38 -22.65 39.79
CA ASN A 541 -9.23 -23.52 40.07
C ASN A 541 -9.57 -25.01 40.00
N ALA A 542 -10.36 -25.42 39.02
CA ALA A 542 -10.90 -26.76 38.86
C ALA A 542 -11.06 -27.16 37.39
N MET A 543 -10.97 -28.45 37.12
CA MET A 543 -11.32 -29.09 35.85
C MET A 543 -12.58 -29.94 36.04
N ILE A 544 -13.41 -30.06 35.00
CA ILE A 544 -14.58 -30.93 34.95
C ILE A 544 -14.51 -31.75 33.65
N ASP A 545 -14.79 -33.05 33.77
CA ASP A 545 -14.44 -34.10 32.80
C ASP A 545 -15.49 -35.23 32.86
N VAL A 546 -16.07 -35.64 31.73
CA VAL A 546 -17.13 -36.68 31.65
C VAL A 546 -16.52 -38.07 31.51
N VAL A 547 -16.66 -38.91 32.54
CA VAL A 547 -15.98 -40.21 32.62
C VAL A 547 -16.93 -41.39 32.80
N ASP A 548 -16.47 -42.56 32.34
CA ASP A 548 -17.00 -43.85 32.79
C ASP A 548 -16.53 -44.13 34.22
N GLY A 549 -17.34 -43.67 35.18
CA GLY A 549 -17.06 -43.78 36.60
C GLY A 549 -17.09 -45.21 37.16
N PRO A 550 -16.57 -45.42 38.39
CA PRO A 550 -16.67 -46.70 39.08
C PRO A 550 -18.13 -47.05 39.38
N ALA A 551 -18.45 -48.34 39.34
CA ALA A 551 -19.82 -48.85 39.49
C ALA A 551 -20.59 -48.23 40.67
N ALA A 552 -21.89 -47.98 40.44
CA ALA A 552 -22.78 -47.31 41.39
C ALA A 552 -22.82 -47.99 42.78
N PRO A 553 -22.98 -47.21 43.86
CA PRO A 553 -23.05 -47.78 45.21
C PRO A 553 -24.24 -48.73 45.38
N THR A 554 -24.04 -49.82 46.11
CA THR A 554 -25.02 -50.92 46.26
C THR A 554 -26.41 -50.42 46.66
N GLY A 555 -27.43 -50.77 45.86
CA GLY A 555 -28.81 -50.33 46.09
C GLY A 555 -29.14 -48.94 45.53
N LYS A 556 -28.30 -48.41 44.61
CA LYS A 556 -28.58 -47.19 43.83
C LYS A 556 -28.48 -47.48 42.34
N THR A 557 -29.40 -46.90 41.57
CA THR A 557 -29.29 -46.75 40.12
C THR A 557 -28.50 -45.48 39.82
N GLN A 558 -27.63 -45.50 38.82
CA GLN A 558 -26.95 -44.31 38.31
C GLN A 558 -27.87 -43.60 37.30
N ILE A 559 -27.94 -42.27 37.40
CA ILE A 559 -28.68 -41.39 36.48
C ILE A 559 -27.60 -40.59 35.74
N GLY A 560 -27.58 -40.64 34.40
CA GLY A 560 -26.55 -40.00 33.57
C GLY A 560 -25.13 -40.60 33.71
N LYS A 561 -24.13 -39.88 33.18
CA LYS A 561 -22.68 -40.21 33.28
C LYS A 561 -22.08 -39.69 34.59
N THR A 562 -20.82 -40.07 34.88
CA THR A 562 -20.08 -39.57 36.05
C THR A 562 -19.25 -38.35 35.68
N LEU A 563 -19.26 -37.32 36.52
CA LEU A 563 -18.33 -36.20 36.41
C LEU A 563 -17.08 -36.46 37.28
N SER A 564 -15.93 -36.46 36.63
CA SER A 564 -14.61 -36.26 37.23
C SER A 564 -14.43 -34.77 37.52
N MET A 565 -13.94 -34.42 38.71
CA MET A 565 -13.65 -33.04 39.08
C MET A 565 -12.33 -32.96 39.85
N THR A 566 -11.38 -32.20 39.32
CA THR A 566 -10.00 -32.16 39.82
C THR A 566 -9.57 -30.71 40.12
N PRO A 567 -9.03 -30.39 41.31
CA PRO A 567 -8.49 -29.06 41.59
C PRO A 567 -7.22 -28.80 40.79
N VAL A 568 -7.20 -27.71 40.03
CA VAL A 568 -6.03 -27.21 39.28
C VAL A 568 -5.02 -26.55 40.24
N SER A 569 -5.52 -25.84 41.26
CA SER A 569 -4.68 -25.17 42.26
C SER A 569 -5.42 -24.97 43.59
N THR A 570 -4.78 -24.30 44.55
CA THR A 570 -5.35 -24.07 45.89
C THR A 570 -6.60 -23.19 45.86
N GLY A 571 -7.59 -23.52 46.69
CA GLY A 571 -8.88 -22.82 46.71
C GLY A 571 -9.75 -23.12 45.48
N GLY A 572 -9.68 -24.37 44.98
CA GLY A 572 -10.61 -24.92 44.00
C GLY A 572 -12.03 -24.98 44.57
N ILE A 573 -12.98 -24.39 43.84
CA ILE A 573 -14.40 -24.33 44.21
C ILE A 573 -15.24 -24.55 42.96
N VAL A 574 -16.24 -25.43 43.06
CA VAL A 574 -17.30 -25.58 42.07
C VAL A 574 -18.65 -25.59 42.78
N GLU A 575 -19.62 -24.83 42.30
CA GLU A 575 -21.03 -24.98 42.64
C GLU A 575 -21.84 -25.20 41.36
N PHE A 576 -22.52 -26.34 41.28
CA PHE A 576 -23.19 -26.79 40.06
C PHE A 576 -24.59 -27.37 40.30
N MET A 577 -25.35 -27.45 39.21
CA MET A 577 -26.63 -28.13 39.12
C MET A 577 -26.59 -29.08 37.93
N LEU A 578 -27.06 -30.31 38.10
CA LEU A 578 -27.27 -31.28 37.02
C LEU A 578 -28.75 -31.36 36.70
N GLN A 579 -29.08 -31.53 35.42
CA GLN A 579 -30.44 -31.83 34.96
C GLN A 579 -30.57 -33.33 34.60
N TYR A 580 -31.75 -33.89 34.82
CA TYR A 580 -32.16 -35.23 34.38
C TYR A 580 -33.54 -35.14 33.69
N THR A 581 -34.05 -36.26 33.19
CA THR A 581 -35.39 -36.35 32.62
C THR A 581 -36.22 -37.46 33.27
N ASP A 582 -37.55 -37.37 33.14
CA ASP A 582 -38.50 -38.47 33.45
C ASP A 582 -38.03 -39.84 32.89
N ALA A 583 -37.36 -39.85 31.74
CA ALA A 583 -36.90 -41.07 31.07
C ALA A 583 -35.72 -41.75 31.79
N ASP A 584 -34.84 -40.97 32.42
CA ASP A 584 -33.69 -41.49 33.16
C ASP A 584 -34.11 -42.14 34.50
N VAL A 585 -35.20 -41.64 35.09
CA VAL A 585 -35.67 -42.05 36.42
C VAL A 585 -36.68 -43.20 36.40
N ILE A 586 -37.13 -43.70 35.24
CA ILE A 586 -38.15 -44.77 35.07
C ILE A 586 -37.92 -46.00 35.98
N SER A 587 -36.66 -46.34 36.28
CA SER A 587 -36.29 -47.50 37.12
C SER A 587 -36.01 -47.17 38.59
N SER A 588 -36.41 -45.98 39.05
CA SER A 588 -36.07 -45.42 40.36
C SER A 588 -37.25 -44.62 40.96
N ASN A 589 -37.09 -44.07 42.17
CA ASN A 589 -38.01 -43.07 42.71
C ASN A 589 -37.30 -41.71 42.70
N ASP A 590 -37.74 -40.81 41.82
CA ASP A 590 -37.13 -39.50 41.67
C ASP A 590 -37.15 -38.66 42.96
N THR A 591 -38.16 -38.81 43.82
CA THR A 591 -38.20 -38.11 45.12
C THR A 591 -37.08 -38.52 46.10
N THR A 592 -36.10 -39.31 45.65
CA THR A 592 -34.89 -39.72 46.38
C THR A 592 -33.58 -39.42 45.64
N THR A 593 -33.65 -38.78 44.46
CA THR A 593 -32.50 -38.36 43.65
C THR A 593 -31.56 -37.43 44.44
N LYS A 594 -30.25 -37.72 44.41
CA LYS A 594 -29.18 -36.96 45.08
C LYS A 594 -27.85 -37.15 44.36
N ILE A 595 -26.97 -36.15 44.43
CA ILE A 595 -25.56 -36.30 44.04
C ILE A 595 -24.83 -37.18 45.06
N TYR A 596 -24.02 -38.11 44.55
CA TYR A 596 -23.04 -38.88 45.32
C TYR A 596 -21.64 -38.49 44.85
N ILE A 597 -20.69 -38.45 45.78
CA ILE A 597 -19.29 -38.18 45.53
C ILE A 597 -18.47 -39.44 45.86
N ASN A 598 -17.52 -39.79 45.01
CA ASN A 598 -16.54 -40.83 45.29
C ASN A 598 -15.18 -40.16 45.56
N THR A 599 -14.54 -40.47 46.68
CA THR A 599 -13.17 -40.02 46.94
C THR A 599 -12.24 -41.21 47.18
N THR A 600 -10.97 -41.05 46.80
CA THR A 600 -9.90 -42.05 46.99
C THR A 600 -9.68 -42.46 48.45
N THR A 601 -10.26 -41.74 49.41
CA THR A 601 -10.14 -41.99 50.86
C THR A 601 -11.43 -42.45 51.54
N ALA A 602 -12.59 -42.37 50.89
CA ALA A 602 -13.88 -42.69 51.51
C ALA A 602 -14.82 -43.57 50.66
N GLY A 603 -14.56 -43.75 49.36
CA GLY A 603 -15.49 -44.38 48.43
C GLY A 603 -16.72 -43.52 48.16
N TRP A 604 -17.79 -44.14 47.65
CA TRP A 604 -19.07 -43.47 47.38
C TRP A 604 -19.79 -43.04 48.67
N LYS A 605 -20.08 -41.73 48.80
CA LYS A 605 -20.96 -41.16 49.83
C LYS A 605 -21.95 -40.18 49.19
N ALA A 606 -23.17 -40.06 49.73
CA ALA A 606 -24.07 -38.96 49.38
C ALA A 606 -23.43 -37.61 49.73
N LEU A 607 -23.60 -36.62 48.85
CA LEU A 607 -23.20 -35.23 49.09
C LEU A 607 -24.25 -34.56 49.97
N GLU A 608 -23.88 -34.18 51.20
CA GLU A 608 -24.82 -33.68 52.22
C GLU A 608 -25.49 -32.36 51.82
N THR A 609 -24.79 -31.54 51.03
CA THR A 609 -25.28 -30.27 50.47
C THR A 609 -26.16 -30.44 49.23
N SER A 610 -26.41 -31.67 48.78
CA SER A 610 -27.21 -31.92 47.58
C SER A 610 -28.71 -31.74 47.81
N LEU A 611 -29.31 -30.85 47.01
CA LEU A 611 -30.73 -30.48 47.05
C LEU A 611 -31.40 -30.83 45.71
N LEU A 612 -32.62 -31.35 45.79
CA LEU A 612 -33.41 -31.82 44.66
C LEU A 612 -34.57 -30.87 44.38
N ASN A 613 -34.85 -30.60 43.10
CA ASN A 613 -36.04 -29.88 42.64
C ASN A 613 -36.80 -30.67 41.55
N THR A 614 -37.79 -31.46 41.96
CA THR A 614 -38.66 -32.30 41.10
C THR A 614 -39.74 -31.49 40.37
N ALA A 615 -39.50 -30.21 40.12
CA ALA A 615 -40.35 -29.31 39.34
C ALA A 615 -39.58 -28.65 38.17
N THR A 616 -38.27 -28.87 38.10
CA THR A 616 -37.37 -28.47 37.00
C THR A 616 -36.41 -29.60 36.62
N ASP A 617 -36.61 -30.79 37.20
CA ASP A 617 -35.81 -32.00 37.04
C ASP A 617 -34.30 -31.77 37.25
N THR A 618 -33.97 -31.02 38.31
CA THR A 618 -32.58 -30.67 38.65
C THR A 618 -32.18 -31.11 40.06
N VAL A 619 -30.88 -31.38 40.22
CA VAL A 619 -30.23 -31.62 41.50
C VAL A 619 -28.98 -30.74 41.62
N SER A 620 -28.90 -29.93 42.67
CA SER A 620 -27.76 -29.05 42.94
C SER A 620 -26.74 -29.70 43.88
N SER A 621 -25.50 -29.24 43.81
CA SER A 621 -24.39 -29.68 44.67
C SER A 621 -24.24 -28.84 45.94
N GLY A 622 -24.63 -27.56 45.89
CA GLY A 622 -24.09 -26.51 46.77
C GLY A 622 -22.58 -26.31 46.55
N VAL A 623 -21.96 -25.39 47.30
CA VAL A 623 -20.54 -25.04 47.14
C VAL A 623 -19.59 -26.19 47.52
N VAL A 624 -19.10 -26.94 46.52
CA VAL A 624 -18.10 -27.99 46.68
C VAL A 624 -16.71 -27.36 46.76
N ASN A 625 -16.05 -27.54 47.91
CA ASN A 625 -14.72 -27.01 48.19
C ASN A 625 -13.66 -28.11 48.04
N PHE A 626 -12.78 -27.99 47.05
CA PHE A 626 -11.75 -28.98 46.80
C PHE A 626 -10.55 -28.78 47.74
N LYS A 627 -10.43 -29.67 48.73
CA LYS A 627 -9.21 -29.82 49.53
C LYS A 627 -8.14 -30.45 48.64
N ALA A 628 -7.28 -29.62 48.06
CA ALA A 628 -6.14 -30.08 47.28
C ALA A 628 -5.29 -31.10 48.08
N PRO A 629 -4.81 -32.18 47.47
CA PRO A 629 -3.88 -33.10 48.13
C PRO A 629 -2.60 -32.33 48.47
N MET A 630 -2.15 -32.44 49.72
CA MET A 630 -0.97 -31.73 50.20
C MET A 630 0.33 -32.33 49.64
N LEU A 631 0.69 -31.97 48.41
CA LEU A 631 2.10 -31.90 48.03
C LEU A 631 2.77 -30.87 48.95
N ALA A 632 3.84 -31.29 49.62
CA ALA A 632 4.32 -30.61 50.81
C ALA A 632 5.06 -29.30 50.48
N GLY A 633 4.49 -28.18 50.92
CA GLY A 633 5.15 -26.89 51.00
C GLY A 633 4.87 -25.96 49.81
N VAL A 634 4.04 -24.94 50.06
CA VAL A 634 4.20 -23.54 49.65
C VAL A 634 3.18 -22.74 50.46
N PHE A 635 3.62 -21.69 51.16
CA PHE A 635 2.69 -20.66 51.64
C PHE A 635 2.17 -19.93 50.40
N VAL A 636 0.86 -19.72 50.29
CA VAL A 636 0.33 -18.81 49.26
C VAL A 636 0.60 -17.39 49.73
N ASP A 637 1.85 -16.95 49.58
CA ASP A 637 2.22 -15.55 49.69
C ASP A 637 1.32 -14.76 48.76
N ARG A 638 0.55 -13.84 49.33
CA ARG A 638 -0.08 -12.77 48.55
C ARG A 638 1.04 -12.04 47.84
N LEU A 639 0.94 -11.88 46.52
CA LEU A 639 1.94 -11.09 45.80
C LEU A 639 1.94 -9.68 46.37
N THR A 640 3.06 -9.31 46.96
CA THR A 640 3.46 -7.95 47.32
C THR A 640 4.68 -7.59 46.49
N CYS A 641 5.03 -6.30 46.45
CA CYS A 641 6.38 -5.87 46.12
C CYS A 641 7.42 -6.71 46.89
N GLY A 642 8.50 -7.12 46.21
CA GLY A 642 9.48 -8.10 46.69
C GLY A 642 10.32 -8.76 45.58
N LEU A 643 11.01 -9.84 45.94
CA LEU A 643 11.91 -10.59 45.04
C LEU A 643 11.15 -11.62 44.19
N ILE A 644 11.32 -11.55 42.87
CA ILE A 644 10.64 -12.38 41.87
C ILE A 644 11.64 -13.40 41.30
N THR A 645 11.59 -14.63 41.82
CA THR A 645 12.47 -15.76 41.43
C THR A 645 11.79 -16.81 40.54
N LYS A 646 10.53 -16.57 40.17
CA LYS A 646 9.67 -17.39 39.30
C LYS A 646 8.65 -16.47 38.62
N SER A 647 8.07 -16.90 37.51
CA SER A 647 7.00 -16.15 36.85
C SER A 647 5.83 -15.83 37.80
N LYS A 648 5.25 -14.64 37.62
CA LYS A 648 4.15 -14.09 38.41
C LYS A 648 3.24 -13.25 37.53
N THR A 649 1.95 -13.35 37.79
CA THR A 649 0.92 -12.42 37.30
C THR A 649 0.41 -11.62 38.50
N LEU A 650 0.15 -10.33 38.33
CA LEU A 650 -0.48 -9.51 39.37
C LEU A 650 -1.98 -9.84 39.50
N ASP A 651 -2.48 -9.83 40.73
CA ASP A 651 -3.88 -10.09 41.09
C ASP A 651 -4.57 -8.89 41.79
N ARG A 652 -3.93 -7.71 41.71
CA ARG A 652 -4.35 -6.40 42.27
C ARG A 652 -3.29 -5.33 41.96
N ASP A 653 -3.68 -4.08 42.17
CA ASP A 653 -2.73 -2.97 42.31
C ASP A 653 -1.86 -3.10 43.58
N LEU A 654 -0.63 -2.59 43.53
CA LEU A 654 0.33 -2.62 44.64
C LEU A 654 1.01 -1.26 44.89
N THR A 655 1.47 -1.05 46.12
CA THR A 655 2.18 0.16 46.56
C THR A 655 3.52 -0.19 47.20
N SER A 656 4.59 0.58 46.96
CA SER A 656 5.91 0.38 47.60
C SER A 656 6.54 1.66 48.13
N ASP A 657 7.13 1.57 49.33
CA ASP A 657 7.99 2.60 49.92
C ASP A 657 9.45 2.42 49.46
N GLY A 658 9.68 2.51 48.15
CA GLY A 658 10.97 2.27 47.51
C GLY A 658 10.81 1.43 46.25
N THR A 659 11.76 0.53 45.97
CA THR A 659 11.63 -0.41 44.84
C THR A 659 10.43 -1.34 45.04
N CYS A 660 9.62 -1.60 44.01
CA CYS A 660 8.53 -2.58 44.13
C CYS A 660 9.02 -4.00 43.85
N PHE A 661 9.40 -4.32 42.61
CA PHE A 661 9.85 -5.67 42.27
C PHE A 661 11.35 -5.71 41.99
N THR A 662 12.02 -6.75 42.48
CA THR A 662 13.40 -7.09 42.09
C THR A 662 13.39 -8.45 41.42
N ILE A 663 13.95 -8.54 40.21
CA ILE A 663 14.09 -9.81 39.49
C ILE A 663 15.24 -10.62 40.09
N GLY A 664 15.02 -11.93 40.28
CA GLY A 664 15.92 -12.84 41.00
C GLY A 664 16.17 -14.18 40.32
N ALA A 665 15.74 -14.36 39.06
CA ALA A 665 15.96 -15.56 38.26
C ALA A 665 15.82 -15.30 36.75
N ASP A 666 16.53 -16.08 35.95
CA ASP A 666 16.39 -16.11 34.49
C ASP A 666 15.11 -16.83 34.04
N ASN A 667 14.64 -16.56 32.81
CA ASN A 667 13.53 -17.27 32.15
C ASN A 667 12.18 -17.13 32.89
N ILE A 668 11.84 -15.93 33.33
CA ILE A 668 10.59 -15.65 34.07
C ILE A 668 9.74 -14.54 33.43
N VAL A 669 8.43 -14.67 33.55
CA VAL A 669 7.45 -13.67 33.11
C VAL A 669 6.88 -12.96 34.35
N LEU A 670 7.01 -11.64 34.42
CA LEU A 670 6.31 -10.79 35.35
C LEU A 670 5.24 -10.02 34.57
N ASP A 671 4.00 -10.51 34.66
CA ASP A 671 2.83 -9.98 33.96
C ASP A 671 2.02 -9.07 34.89
N GLY A 672 1.79 -7.83 34.47
CA GLY A 672 1.00 -6.85 35.18
C GLY A 672 -0.51 -7.09 35.07
N ALA A 673 -0.99 -7.84 34.07
CA ALA A 673 -2.42 -8.11 33.82
C ALA A 673 -3.34 -6.87 33.92
N GLY A 674 -2.86 -5.70 33.47
CA GLY A 674 -3.58 -4.42 33.54
C GLY A 674 -3.55 -3.73 34.91
N TYR A 675 -2.94 -4.32 35.95
CA TYR A 675 -2.82 -3.71 37.27
C TYR A 675 -1.68 -2.68 37.36
N THR A 676 -1.78 -1.82 38.38
CA THR A 676 -0.88 -0.70 38.66
C THR A 676 0.08 -1.00 39.81
N ILE A 677 1.35 -0.63 39.66
CA ILE A 677 2.30 -0.49 40.78
C ILE A 677 2.62 0.99 41.03
N THR A 678 2.59 1.41 42.29
CA THR A 678 2.75 2.82 42.71
C THR A 678 3.87 2.99 43.74
N GLY A 679 4.86 3.83 43.43
CA GLY A 679 5.93 4.22 44.34
C GLY A 679 5.65 5.51 45.11
N THR A 680 6.63 5.94 45.93
CA THR A 680 6.59 7.17 46.74
C THR A 680 7.58 8.25 46.26
N ASN A 681 7.72 8.38 44.93
CA ASN A 681 8.66 9.25 44.22
C ASN A 681 10.15 8.91 44.47
N SER A 682 10.44 7.62 44.71
CA SER A 682 11.80 7.10 44.86
C SER A 682 11.88 5.63 44.44
N GLY A 683 13.09 5.07 44.33
CA GLY A 683 13.30 3.67 43.97
C GLY A 683 12.93 3.31 42.53
N VAL A 684 12.82 2.01 42.26
CA VAL A 684 12.58 1.43 40.93
C VAL A 684 11.24 0.67 40.91
N GLY A 685 10.42 0.83 39.88
CA GLY A 685 9.21 0.02 39.73
C GLY A 685 9.54 -1.47 39.64
N ILE A 686 10.36 -1.84 38.64
CA ILE A 686 10.85 -3.21 38.43
C ILE A 686 12.35 -3.19 38.15
N ASP A 687 13.12 -3.89 38.99
CA ASP A 687 14.58 -3.86 39.02
C ASP A 687 15.18 -5.23 38.64
N ASN A 688 15.68 -5.35 37.41
CA ASN A 688 16.56 -6.42 36.95
C ASN A 688 18.01 -5.94 36.87
N SER A 689 18.54 -5.36 37.95
CA SER A 689 19.97 -5.05 38.06
C SER A 689 20.85 -6.26 38.42
N GLY A 690 20.25 -7.42 38.67
CA GLY A 690 20.95 -8.69 38.89
C GLY A 690 21.52 -9.35 37.63
N GLY A 691 21.16 -8.88 36.44
CA GLY A 691 21.62 -9.43 35.17
C GLY A 691 20.95 -10.75 34.77
N PHE A 692 19.68 -10.93 35.10
CA PHE A 692 18.93 -12.14 34.77
C PHE A 692 18.40 -12.08 33.33
N ASP A 693 18.65 -13.15 32.57
CA ASP A 693 18.35 -13.27 31.14
C ASP A 693 16.94 -13.81 30.87
N ASN A 694 16.41 -13.54 29.66
CA ASN A 694 15.12 -14.06 29.19
C ASN A 694 13.95 -13.72 30.15
N VAL A 695 13.92 -12.49 30.63
CA VAL A 695 12.90 -11.98 31.54
C VAL A 695 11.86 -11.21 30.73
N SER A 696 10.59 -11.53 30.89
CA SER A 696 9.48 -10.78 30.25
C SER A 696 8.79 -9.91 31.29
N ILE A 697 8.73 -8.60 31.08
CA ILE A 697 7.97 -7.64 31.89
C ILE A 697 6.88 -7.05 31.00
N VAL A 698 5.63 -7.41 31.26
CA VAL A 698 4.54 -7.22 30.30
C VAL A 698 3.24 -6.71 30.93
N ASN A 699 2.41 -6.03 30.14
CA ASN A 699 1.01 -5.67 30.44
C ASN A 699 0.78 -4.90 31.77
N PHE A 700 1.74 -4.12 32.26
CA PHE A 700 1.50 -3.25 33.42
C PHE A 700 0.60 -2.07 33.04
N GLY A 701 -0.57 -1.97 33.69
CA GLY A 701 -1.54 -0.89 33.45
C GLY A 701 -1.07 0.47 33.94
N ASN A 702 -0.19 0.50 34.96
CA ASN A 702 0.71 1.63 35.21
C ASN A 702 1.90 1.24 36.09
N ILE A 703 3.11 1.72 35.76
CA ILE A 703 4.27 1.76 36.66
C ILE A 703 4.51 3.24 37.03
N GLN A 704 3.93 3.70 38.14
CA GLN A 704 3.88 5.12 38.49
C GLN A 704 4.63 5.52 39.77
N ASN A 705 5.06 6.78 39.83
CA ASN A 705 5.67 7.40 41.02
C ASN A 705 6.95 6.72 41.54
N PHE A 706 7.73 6.08 40.67
CA PHE A 706 9.11 5.64 40.96
C PHE A 706 10.12 6.62 40.33
N GLN A 707 11.38 6.62 40.77
CA GLN A 707 12.45 7.37 40.09
C GLN A 707 12.84 6.67 38.76
N THR A 708 12.79 5.35 38.73
CA THR A 708 12.96 4.57 37.51
C THR A 708 11.78 3.62 37.33
N GLY A 709 11.18 3.56 36.14
CA GLY A 709 10.08 2.63 35.86
C GLY A 709 10.58 1.19 35.81
N ILE A 710 11.40 0.88 34.81
CA ILE A 710 12.07 -0.41 34.66
C ILE A 710 13.59 -0.20 34.56
N LEU A 711 14.35 -0.93 35.40
CA LEU A 711 15.81 -1.01 35.34
C LEU A 711 16.24 -2.40 34.87
N ALA A 712 17.12 -2.45 33.87
CA ALA A 712 17.62 -3.67 33.26
C ALA A 712 19.15 -3.57 33.12
N ALA A 713 19.92 -4.18 34.02
CA ALA A 713 21.38 -4.12 34.00
C ALA A 713 22.02 -5.49 33.80
N GLY A 714 22.77 -5.67 32.70
CA GLY A 714 23.46 -6.93 32.37
C GLY A 714 22.56 -8.06 31.85
N THR A 715 21.31 -7.77 31.47
CA THR A 715 20.32 -8.76 31.02
C THR A 715 20.30 -8.88 29.49
N ALA A 716 20.19 -10.10 28.98
CA ALA A 716 20.04 -10.39 27.56
C ALA A 716 18.79 -11.23 27.25
N ARG A 717 18.29 -11.07 26.01
CA ARG A 717 17.12 -11.81 25.46
C ARG A 717 15.80 -11.56 26.23
N SER A 718 15.75 -10.49 27.01
CA SER A 718 14.58 -10.08 27.80
C SER A 718 13.63 -9.20 26.98
N THR A 719 12.35 -9.20 27.35
CA THR A 719 11.28 -8.46 26.67
C THR A 719 10.58 -7.52 27.65
N PHE A 720 10.44 -6.26 27.28
CA PHE A 720 9.73 -5.23 28.03
C PHE A 720 8.63 -4.70 27.12
N SER A 721 7.37 -5.16 27.28
CA SER A 721 6.34 -4.86 26.28
C SER A 721 4.94 -4.61 26.80
N ASN A 722 4.18 -3.75 26.11
CA ASN A 722 2.79 -3.42 26.44
C ASN A 722 2.61 -2.83 27.86
N ASN A 723 3.61 -2.11 28.37
CA ASN A 723 3.56 -1.48 29.70
C ASN A 723 3.26 0.01 29.57
N TYR A 724 2.36 0.53 30.41
CA TYR A 724 2.23 1.97 30.66
C TYR A 724 3.09 2.36 31.88
N ILE A 725 3.91 3.40 31.75
CA ILE A 725 4.92 3.82 32.73
C ILE A 725 4.83 5.33 32.92
N GLN A 726 4.62 5.79 34.15
CA GLN A 726 4.48 7.22 34.49
C GLN A 726 5.36 7.58 35.69
N VAL A 727 6.66 7.76 35.46
CA VAL A 727 7.63 8.01 36.53
C VAL A 727 7.40 9.35 37.25
N ALA A 728 7.92 9.42 38.47
CA ALA A 728 7.80 10.56 39.36
C ALA A 728 8.26 11.86 38.71
N ASN A 729 7.60 12.98 39.05
CA ASN A 729 7.97 14.31 38.56
C ASN A 729 9.16 14.89 39.36
N ILE A 730 10.36 14.39 39.06
CA ILE A 730 11.62 14.70 39.75
C ILE A 730 12.78 14.80 38.76
N THR A 731 13.90 15.41 39.17
CA THR A 731 15.11 15.47 38.35
C THR A 731 15.71 14.07 38.14
N ASP A 732 16.27 13.81 36.96
CA ASP A 732 16.93 12.56 36.57
C ASP A 732 16.01 11.30 36.66
N ALA A 733 14.71 11.45 36.37
CA ALA A 733 13.76 10.33 36.31
C ALA A 733 13.85 9.54 34.99
N LEU A 734 13.72 8.21 35.04
CA LEU A 734 14.02 7.31 33.91
C LEU A 734 12.88 6.33 33.63
N GLY A 735 12.29 6.32 32.44
CA GLY A 735 11.20 5.41 32.11
C GLY A 735 11.65 3.94 32.05
N ILE A 736 12.50 3.61 31.08
CA ILE A 736 13.12 2.29 30.90
C ILE A 736 14.64 2.48 30.71
N LEU A 737 15.46 1.87 31.57
CA LEU A 737 16.93 1.94 31.49
C LEU A 737 17.55 0.55 31.26
N LEU A 738 18.07 0.32 30.05
CA LEU A 738 18.94 -0.80 29.72
C LEU A 738 20.41 -0.34 29.86
N ARG A 739 21.16 -0.96 30.77
CA ARG A 739 22.58 -0.63 31.02
C ARG A 739 23.51 -1.84 31.15
N GLY A 740 24.81 -1.62 30.98
CA GLY A 740 25.82 -2.55 31.47
C GLY A 740 25.91 -3.86 30.68
N SER A 741 25.97 -3.79 29.35
CA SER A 741 25.89 -4.96 28.44
C SER A 741 24.55 -5.67 28.43
N SER A 742 23.44 -4.96 28.67
CA SER A 742 22.11 -5.50 28.42
C SER A 742 21.89 -5.62 26.91
N ASN A 743 22.06 -6.82 26.35
CA ASN A 743 22.20 -7.03 24.90
C ASN A 743 21.10 -7.94 24.31
N ASN A 744 20.68 -7.69 23.08
CA ASN A 744 19.66 -8.51 22.38
C ASN A 744 18.28 -8.54 23.09
N ASN A 745 17.89 -7.46 23.74
CA ASN A 745 16.57 -7.32 24.36
C ASN A 745 15.56 -6.61 23.44
N SER A 746 14.28 -6.78 23.74
CA SER A 746 13.16 -6.15 23.01
C SER A 746 12.40 -5.19 23.93
N VAL A 747 12.23 -3.93 23.52
CA VAL A 747 11.41 -2.93 24.21
C VAL A 747 10.30 -2.50 23.24
N THR A 748 9.08 -3.01 23.41
CA THR A 748 8.03 -2.87 22.38
C THR A 748 6.65 -2.45 22.88
N SER A 749 5.96 -1.60 22.12
CA SER A 749 4.58 -1.19 22.40
C SER A 749 4.33 -0.61 23.80
N ASN A 750 5.36 -0.07 24.47
CA ASN A 750 5.21 0.57 25.78
C ASN A 750 4.76 2.03 25.63
N THR A 751 3.95 2.51 26.58
CA THR A 751 3.68 3.95 26.73
C THR A 751 4.49 4.48 27.90
N VAL A 752 5.43 5.38 27.64
CA VAL A 752 6.40 5.87 28.63
C VAL A 752 6.28 7.38 28.80
N VAL A 753 5.91 7.82 30.00
CA VAL A 753 5.74 9.23 30.37
C VAL A 753 6.74 9.58 31.48
N THR A 754 7.63 10.56 31.23
CA THR A 754 8.63 11.02 32.21
C THR A 754 8.54 12.52 32.41
N ASN A 755 8.68 12.97 33.66
CA ASN A 755 8.46 14.37 34.03
C ASN A 755 9.58 14.87 34.94
N GLY A 756 10.10 16.07 34.67
CA GLY A 756 11.16 16.70 35.46
C GLY A 756 12.47 16.85 34.69
N ASN A 757 13.37 17.71 35.17
CA ASN A 757 14.60 18.05 34.45
C ASN A 757 15.53 16.83 34.28
N ASN A 758 16.26 16.79 33.17
CA ASN A 758 17.14 15.68 32.73
C ASN A 758 16.42 14.32 32.52
N SER A 759 15.09 14.24 32.60
CA SER A 759 14.37 12.95 32.58
C SER A 759 14.38 12.28 31.21
N GLN A 760 14.41 10.94 31.18
CA GLN A 760 14.71 10.18 29.97
C GLN A 760 13.72 9.03 29.78
N GLY A 761 13.07 8.95 28.63
CA GLY A 761 12.05 7.95 28.31
C GLY A 761 12.63 6.54 28.25
N ILE A 762 13.37 6.24 27.20
CA ILE A 762 14.02 4.93 27.01
C ILE A 762 15.53 5.14 26.83
N VAL A 763 16.34 4.42 27.61
CA VAL A 763 17.78 4.64 27.72
C VAL A 763 18.56 3.36 27.42
N LEU A 764 19.53 3.45 26.51
CA LEU A 764 20.46 2.40 26.10
C LEU A 764 21.90 2.84 26.43
N GLN A 765 22.42 2.42 27.58
CA GLN A 765 23.79 2.68 28.03
C GLN A 765 24.63 1.39 27.91
N THR A 766 25.80 1.42 27.26
CA THR A 766 26.69 0.23 27.14
C THR A 766 25.98 -1.06 26.68
N SER A 767 24.89 -0.94 25.92
CA SER A 767 23.89 -2.00 25.67
C SER A 767 23.60 -2.08 24.17
N SER A 768 23.78 -3.26 23.57
CA SER A 768 23.94 -3.43 22.12
C SER A 768 23.03 -4.51 21.51
N ASN A 769 22.72 -4.38 20.22
CA ASN A 769 21.81 -5.27 19.47
C ASN A 769 20.37 -5.34 20.04
N ASN A 770 19.93 -4.33 20.78
CA ASN A 770 18.55 -4.26 21.29
C ASN A 770 17.61 -3.67 20.24
N THR A 771 16.34 -4.09 20.27
CA THR A 771 15.26 -3.49 19.46
C THR A 771 14.35 -2.65 20.35
N VAL A 772 14.09 -1.42 19.94
CA VAL A 772 13.14 -0.49 20.57
C VAL A 772 12.11 -0.10 19.51
N SER A 773 10.90 -0.65 19.55
CA SER A 773 9.92 -0.41 18.47
C SER A 773 8.45 -0.37 18.87
N GLY A 774 7.66 0.48 18.20
CA GLY A 774 6.23 0.66 18.50
C GLY A 774 5.93 1.41 19.80
N ASN A 775 6.94 1.95 20.49
CA ASN A 775 6.73 2.62 21.77
C ASN A 775 6.20 4.05 21.59
N THR A 776 5.29 4.47 22.47
CA THR A 776 4.86 5.86 22.60
C THR A 776 5.59 6.50 23.78
N VAL A 777 6.48 7.46 23.52
CA VAL A 777 7.31 8.10 24.55
C VAL A 777 6.96 9.58 24.67
N THR A 778 6.78 10.07 25.89
CA THR A 778 6.49 11.48 26.21
C THR A 778 7.39 11.96 27.35
N THR A 779 8.18 13.01 27.13
CA THR A 779 9.09 13.56 28.15
C THR A 779 8.89 15.05 28.35
N THR A 780 8.66 15.49 29.60
CA THR A 780 8.51 16.90 29.98
C THR A 780 9.59 17.32 30.97
N GLY A 781 10.09 18.55 30.85
CA GLY A 781 11.15 19.09 31.70
C GLY A 781 12.45 19.37 30.93
N ALA A 782 13.22 20.34 31.42
CA ALA A 782 14.40 20.83 30.71
C ALA A 782 15.49 19.76 30.60
N PHE A 783 16.17 19.69 29.46
CA PHE A 783 17.14 18.64 29.12
C PHE A 783 16.58 17.20 29.06
N GLY A 784 15.26 17.02 28.88
CA GLY A 784 14.66 15.70 28.76
C GLY A 784 14.92 15.00 27.42
N PHE A 785 15.12 13.68 27.41
CA PHE A 785 15.40 12.89 26.19
C PHE A 785 14.35 11.79 25.98
N GLY A 786 13.70 11.73 24.81
CA GLY A 786 12.76 10.66 24.45
C GLY A 786 13.44 9.30 24.42
N ILE A 787 14.39 9.11 23.50
CA ILE A 787 15.27 7.92 23.48
C ILE A 787 16.73 8.37 23.52
N TYR A 788 17.53 7.80 24.42
CA TYR A 788 18.95 8.14 24.59
C TYR A 788 19.86 6.91 24.49
N VAL A 789 20.77 6.90 23.51
CA VAL A 789 21.71 5.81 23.22
C VAL A 789 23.13 6.31 23.40
N TYR A 790 23.90 5.73 24.33
CA TYR A 790 25.24 6.24 24.64
C TYR A 790 26.23 5.22 25.23
N SER A 791 27.49 5.64 25.31
CA SER A 791 28.59 4.89 25.92
C SER A 791 28.74 3.46 25.38
N GLY A 792 29.04 3.30 24.09
CA GLY A 792 29.24 1.97 23.50
C GLY A 792 27.98 1.11 23.30
N ALA A 793 26.77 1.67 23.39
CA ALA A 793 25.53 1.04 22.95
C ALA A 793 25.43 0.99 21.40
N MET A 794 25.88 -0.11 20.79
CA MET A 794 26.02 -0.25 19.32
C MET A 794 24.97 -1.19 18.71
N GLN A 795 24.76 -1.09 17.39
CA GLN A 795 23.91 -2.03 16.63
C GLN A 795 22.45 -2.16 17.12
N ASN A 796 21.93 -1.18 17.86
CA ASN A 796 20.54 -1.16 18.29
C ASN A 796 19.64 -0.65 17.14
N THR A 797 18.42 -1.19 17.08
CA THR A 797 17.39 -0.81 16.11
C THR A 797 16.28 -0.05 16.84
N ILE A 798 15.99 1.17 16.41
CA ILE A 798 14.95 2.04 16.93
C ILE A 798 13.95 2.27 15.80
N LYS A 799 12.85 1.50 15.76
CA LYS A 799 11.90 1.49 14.64
C LYS A 799 10.47 1.87 15.05
N SER A 800 9.77 2.71 14.28
CA SER A 800 8.33 2.95 14.44
C SER A 800 7.90 3.38 15.85
N ASN A 801 8.71 4.19 16.53
CA ASN A 801 8.34 4.79 17.83
C ASN A 801 7.71 6.17 17.62
N THR A 802 6.69 6.49 18.41
CA THR A 802 6.09 7.83 18.46
C THR A 802 6.64 8.59 19.67
N ILE A 803 7.35 9.69 19.46
CA ILE A 803 8.11 10.38 20.51
C ILE A 803 7.67 11.84 20.61
N ARG A 804 7.37 12.32 21.82
CA ARG A 804 6.99 13.72 22.10
C ARG A 804 7.85 14.30 23.23
N THR A 805 8.61 15.36 22.98
CA THR A 805 9.48 15.96 24.02
C THR A 805 9.25 17.46 24.15
N TYR A 806 9.10 17.93 25.38
CA TYR A 806 8.73 19.30 25.71
C TYR A 806 9.83 20.00 26.52
N GLU A 807 9.81 21.33 26.54
CA GLU A 807 10.71 22.23 27.28
C GLU A 807 12.13 22.45 26.71
N PHE A 808 12.86 23.37 27.35
CA PHE A 808 14.21 23.80 26.97
C PHE A 808 15.20 22.63 26.86
N HIS A 809 15.93 22.54 25.74
CA HIS A 809 16.84 21.42 25.44
C HIS A 809 16.18 20.03 25.46
N GLY A 810 14.90 19.89 25.07
CA GLY A 810 14.30 18.57 24.81
C GLY A 810 14.89 17.88 23.58
N TYR A 811 15.14 16.56 23.63
CA TYR A 811 15.67 15.77 22.51
C TYR A 811 14.77 14.58 22.18
N GLY A 812 14.27 14.46 20.95
CA GLY A 812 13.47 13.31 20.50
C GLY A 812 14.27 12.00 20.56
N ILE A 813 15.30 11.88 19.72
CA ILE A 813 16.30 10.81 19.84
C ILE A 813 17.71 11.42 19.93
N ARG A 814 18.51 10.95 20.90
CA ARG A 814 19.91 11.35 21.06
C ARG A 814 20.82 10.13 21.06
N VAL A 815 21.88 10.17 20.25
CA VAL A 815 22.81 9.04 20.02
C VAL A 815 24.24 9.55 20.13
N VAL A 816 25.05 9.07 21.10
CA VAL A 816 26.37 9.67 21.42
C VAL A 816 27.45 8.65 21.78
N GLY A 817 28.58 8.65 21.07
CA GLY A 817 29.76 7.84 21.40
C GLY A 817 29.52 6.34 21.20
N VAL A 818 28.87 6.00 20.09
CA VAL A 818 28.42 4.67 19.69
C VAL A 818 28.52 4.51 18.17
N THR A 819 28.29 3.30 17.63
CA THR A 819 28.30 3.09 16.18
C THR A 819 27.18 2.16 15.70
N LYS A 820 26.86 2.21 14.40
CA LYS A 820 26.00 1.24 13.68
C LYS A 820 24.56 1.09 14.19
N ASN A 821 24.01 2.09 14.87
CA ASN A 821 22.60 2.05 15.25
C ASN A 821 21.70 2.38 14.04
N THR A 822 20.49 1.85 14.01
CA THR A 822 19.51 2.12 12.95
C THR A 822 18.29 2.79 13.54
N LEU A 823 17.94 3.98 13.06
CA LEU A 823 16.75 4.75 13.45
C LEU A 823 15.84 4.83 12.22
N SER A 824 14.67 4.20 12.26
CA SER A 824 13.80 4.10 11.08
C SER A 824 12.31 4.27 11.36
N ALA A 825 11.57 4.94 10.48
CA ALA A 825 10.11 5.09 10.58
C ALA A 825 9.59 5.68 11.92
N ASN A 826 10.43 6.38 12.69
CA ASN A 826 9.99 7.00 13.95
C ASN A 826 9.29 8.33 13.68
N THR A 827 8.20 8.60 14.40
CA THR A 827 7.45 9.86 14.35
C THR A 827 7.77 10.70 15.58
N ILE A 828 8.45 11.82 15.39
CA ILE A 828 9.06 12.62 16.46
C ILE A 828 8.47 14.02 16.44
N ALA A 829 7.95 14.48 17.58
CA ALA A 829 7.57 15.88 17.81
C ALA A 829 8.34 16.46 19.00
N THR A 830 9.02 17.59 18.82
CA THR A 830 9.80 18.22 19.91
C THR A 830 9.50 19.71 20.00
N SER A 831 9.04 20.20 21.15
CA SER A 831 8.64 21.61 21.32
C SER A 831 9.34 22.28 22.51
N GLY A 832 10.22 23.24 22.21
CA GLY A 832 10.93 24.02 23.22
C GLY A 832 12.20 24.69 22.66
N PRO A 833 12.68 25.77 23.30
CA PRO A 833 13.91 26.44 22.90
C PRO A 833 15.14 25.51 23.01
N TYR A 834 16.01 25.54 22.01
CA TYR A 834 17.14 24.60 21.83
C TYR A 834 16.72 23.12 21.77
N GLY A 835 15.49 22.82 21.33
CA GLY A 835 15.03 21.46 21.10
C GLY A 835 15.72 20.77 19.91
N TYR A 836 15.78 19.45 19.91
CA TYR A 836 16.35 18.64 18.84
C TYR A 836 15.43 17.47 18.48
N GLY A 837 14.99 17.35 17.23
CA GLY A 837 14.27 16.16 16.75
C GLY A 837 15.17 14.92 16.86
N MET A 838 16.36 14.99 16.26
CA MET A 838 17.46 14.07 16.52
C MET A 838 18.80 14.80 16.76
N ARG A 839 19.66 14.21 17.60
CA ARG A 839 21.09 14.56 17.69
C ARG A 839 21.97 13.32 17.65
N ILE A 840 22.78 13.20 16.60
CA ILE A 840 23.63 12.04 16.31
C ILE A 840 25.11 12.44 16.36
N SER A 841 25.85 11.82 17.29
CA SER A 841 27.30 11.88 17.45
C SER A 841 27.84 10.46 17.51
N ALA A 842 27.62 9.69 16.44
CA ALA A 842 27.76 8.24 16.42
C ALA A 842 27.94 7.68 15.00
N ASP A 843 29.13 7.14 14.72
CA ASP A 843 29.52 6.71 13.38
C ASP A 843 28.65 5.58 12.81
N GLN A 844 28.50 5.56 11.48
CA GLN A 844 27.79 4.50 10.74
C GLN A 844 26.32 4.33 11.16
N THR A 845 25.71 5.37 11.73
CA THR A 845 24.28 5.38 12.10
C THR A 845 23.42 5.57 10.85
N THR A 846 22.37 4.75 10.72
CA THR A 846 21.40 4.84 9.61
C THR A 846 20.13 5.53 10.07
N LEU A 847 19.63 6.49 9.29
CA LEU A 847 18.40 7.25 9.49
C LEU A 847 17.47 7.01 8.28
N ASN A 848 16.38 6.26 8.42
CA ASN A 848 15.54 5.87 7.27
C ASN A 848 14.04 6.16 7.49
N GLY A 849 13.43 7.02 6.68
CA GLY A 849 11.97 7.21 6.66
C GLY A 849 11.38 7.79 7.95
N ASN A 850 12.16 8.47 8.79
CA ASN A 850 11.65 9.07 10.02
C ASN A 850 10.92 10.40 9.72
N THR A 851 9.84 10.69 10.45
CA THR A 851 9.09 11.97 10.34
C THR A 851 9.30 12.80 11.61
N LEU A 852 9.76 14.05 11.45
CA LEU A 852 10.17 14.93 12.54
C LEU A 852 9.48 16.30 12.44
N ILE A 853 8.94 16.78 13.56
CA ILE A 853 8.41 18.14 13.72
C ILE A 853 9.04 18.78 14.96
N THR A 854 9.92 19.76 14.77
CA THR A 854 10.67 20.41 15.84
C THR A 854 10.36 21.91 15.92
N THR A 855 9.80 22.39 17.03
CA THR A 855 9.31 23.77 17.15
C THR A 855 9.95 24.50 18.32
N GLY A 856 10.71 25.56 18.07
CA GLY A 856 11.23 26.43 19.12
C GLY A 856 12.50 27.18 18.74
N SER A 857 12.73 28.32 19.40
CA SER A 857 13.91 29.14 19.12
C SER A 857 15.23 28.38 19.29
N SER A 858 16.14 28.55 18.33
CA SER A 858 17.44 27.86 18.24
C SER A 858 17.34 26.32 18.20
N ALA A 859 16.22 25.74 17.72
CA ALA A 859 16.01 24.30 17.63
C ALA A 859 16.53 23.66 16.33
N TYR A 860 16.64 22.33 16.31
CA TYR A 860 17.24 21.56 15.22
C TYR A 860 16.39 20.35 14.85
N GLY A 861 16.09 20.15 13.56
CA GLY A 861 15.44 18.93 13.07
C GLY A 861 16.36 17.72 13.28
N ILE A 862 17.49 17.67 12.57
CA ILE A 862 18.52 16.63 12.71
C ILE A 862 19.91 17.28 12.81
N ALA A 863 20.52 17.17 13.99
CA ALA A 863 21.90 17.61 14.22
C ALA A 863 22.87 16.42 14.16
N LEU A 864 23.77 16.42 13.17
CA LEU A 864 24.87 15.48 13.01
C LEU A 864 26.16 16.16 13.48
N GLN A 865 26.81 15.63 14.52
CA GLN A 865 27.93 16.30 15.18
C GLN A 865 29.09 15.36 15.52
N SER A 866 30.29 15.63 15.00
CA SER A 866 31.50 14.83 15.20
C SER A 866 31.28 13.34 14.92
N THR A 867 30.92 13.03 13.67
CA THR A 867 30.44 11.70 13.28
C THR A 867 30.73 11.40 11.80
N SER A 868 30.86 10.12 11.45
CA SER A 868 31.25 9.69 10.11
C SER A 868 30.38 8.55 9.56
N GLY A 869 30.19 8.53 8.24
CA GLY A 869 29.46 7.45 7.55
C GLY A 869 27.98 7.35 7.89
N ILE A 870 27.32 8.46 8.24
CA ILE A 870 25.85 8.48 8.40
C ILE A 870 25.20 8.15 7.06
N SER A 871 24.18 7.29 7.09
CA SER A 871 23.34 7.00 5.92
C SER A 871 21.93 7.47 6.21
N SER A 872 21.51 8.54 5.53
CA SER A 872 20.21 9.18 5.70
C SER A 872 19.39 9.05 4.42
N PHE A 873 18.17 8.52 4.55
CA PHE A 873 17.27 8.24 3.44
C PHE A 873 15.81 8.57 3.79
N GLN A 874 15.12 9.31 2.92
CA GLN A 874 13.67 9.57 2.97
C GLN A 874 13.12 10.13 4.31
N ASN A 875 13.94 10.78 5.14
CA ASN A 875 13.46 11.38 6.39
C ASN A 875 12.74 12.71 6.10
N SER A 876 11.57 12.92 6.70
CA SER A 876 10.78 14.16 6.59
C SER A 876 11.03 15.03 7.83
N VAL A 877 11.52 16.26 7.65
CA VAL A 877 12.03 17.11 8.74
C VAL A 877 11.46 18.53 8.64
N ILE A 878 10.53 18.86 9.53
CA ILE A 878 9.96 20.20 9.66
C ILE A 878 10.51 20.85 10.94
N THR A 879 11.16 22.00 10.83
CA THR A 879 11.71 22.76 11.97
C THR A 879 11.20 24.20 11.96
N THR A 880 10.63 24.71 13.05
CA THR A 880 9.99 26.03 13.09
C THR A 880 10.36 26.88 14.31
N ASP A 881 10.07 28.19 14.24
CA ASP A 881 10.48 29.27 15.17
C ASP A 881 11.92 29.81 14.91
N ALA A 882 12.28 30.93 15.55
CA ALA A 882 13.46 31.73 15.23
C ALA A 882 14.79 30.96 15.41
N GLN A 883 15.68 31.01 14.41
CA GLN A 883 16.92 30.21 14.40
C GLN A 883 16.68 28.68 14.35
N ALA A 884 15.53 28.21 13.88
CA ALA A 884 15.28 26.78 13.62
C ALA A 884 16.09 26.27 12.40
N TYR A 885 16.92 25.25 12.59
CA TYR A 885 17.71 24.57 11.55
C TYR A 885 17.07 23.24 11.15
N GLY A 886 17.08 22.91 9.85
CA GLY A 886 16.63 21.61 9.36
C GLY A 886 17.65 20.50 9.67
N TYR A 887 18.60 20.29 8.76
CA TYR A 887 19.81 19.52 9.02
C TYR A 887 20.98 20.43 9.43
N PHE A 888 21.73 20.02 10.45
CA PHE A 888 22.91 20.74 10.93
C PHE A 888 24.10 19.77 11.04
N LEU A 889 25.12 19.96 10.19
CA LEU A 889 26.32 19.14 10.10
C LEU A 889 27.53 19.91 10.66
N GLU A 890 28.11 19.40 11.74
CA GLU A 890 29.31 19.91 12.40
C GLU A 890 30.35 18.77 12.54
N ASN A 891 31.53 18.90 11.92
CA ASN A 891 32.55 17.84 11.93
C ASN A 891 32.01 16.48 11.44
N VAL A 892 31.25 16.50 10.33
CA VAL A 892 30.62 15.31 9.73
C VAL A 892 31.41 14.83 8.53
N ALA A 893 31.77 13.56 8.49
CA ALA A 893 32.58 12.98 7.40
C ALA A 893 31.90 11.83 6.66
N GLN A 894 32.19 11.67 5.36
CA GLN A 894 31.82 10.49 4.56
C GLN A 894 30.32 10.09 4.61
N SER A 895 29.44 11.03 4.91
CA SER A 895 28.03 10.79 5.20
C SER A 895 27.15 11.11 3.99
N THR A 896 26.06 10.37 3.81
CA THR A 896 25.15 10.50 2.67
C THR A 896 23.74 10.85 3.14
N LEU A 897 23.17 11.92 2.59
CA LEU A 897 21.77 12.33 2.74
C LEU A 897 21.08 12.14 1.38
N THR A 898 19.93 11.47 1.32
CA THR A 898 19.30 11.10 0.04
C THR A 898 17.78 11.04 0.13
N GLN A 899 17.08 11.78 -0.74
CA GLN A 899 15.61 11.88 -0.75
C GLN A 899 14.98 12.38 0.57
N ASP A 900 15.79 12.88 1.52
CA ASP A 900 15.30 13.53 2.73
C ASP A 900 14.51 14.80 2.36
N SER A 901 13.39 15.06 3.03
CA SER A 901 12.59 16.29 2.89
C SER A 901 12.83 17.19 4.10
N ILE A 902 13.12 18.48 3.88
CA ILE A 902 13.52 19.42 4.93
C ILE A 902 12.82 20.77 4.75
N ASN A 903 12.28 21.33 5.84
CA ASN A 903 11.61 22.62 5.86
C ASN A 903 11.95 23.36 7.17
N ALA A 904 12.76 24.42 7.12
CA ALA A 904 13.29 25.14 8.29
C ALA A 904 12.85 26.62 8.30
N SER A 905 11.78 26.92 9.03
CA SER A 905 10.97 28.12 8.77
C SER A 905 11.66 29.48 8.95
N ALA A 906 12.80 29.54 9.66
CA ALA A 906 13.47 30.81 10.01
C ALA A 906 15.00 30.71 10.22
N SER A 907 15.68 29.72 9.65
CA SER A 907 17.15 29.71 9.57
C SER A 907 17.65 29.05 8.28
N PHE A 908 18.27 27.87 8.36
CA PHE A 908 18.78 27.12 7.21
C PHE A 908 18.19 25.72 7.20
N ASP A 909 17.66 25.32 6.04
CA ASP A 909 17.20 23.95 5.79
C ASP A 909 18.37 22.97 5.89
N LEU A 910 19.56 23.40 5.45
CA LEU A 910 20.81 22.65 5.56
C LEU A 910 21.94 23.58 6.02
N TYR A 911 22.65 23.21 7.08
CA TYR A 911 23.88 23.86 7.53
C TYR A 911 25.03 22.84 7.53
N VAL A 912 26.19 23.21 7.00
CA VAL A 912 27.39 22.36 6.91
C VAL A 912 28.62 23.19 7.23
N ASP A 913 29.27 22.90 8.35
CA ASP A 913 30.45 23.63 8.82
C ASP A 913 31.71 23.44 7.94
N ASN A 914 32.82 24.06 8.32
CA ASN A 914 34.08 24.00 7.58
C ASN A 914 34.99 22.81 7.95
N THR A 915 34.63 21.99 8.94
CA THR A 915 35.33 20.74 9.27
C THR A 915 34.65 19.50 8.66
N SER A 916 33.35 19.58 8.38
CA SER A 916 32.60 18.57 7.62
C SER A 916 33.18 18.38 6.21
N ASN A 917 33.37 17.12 5.78
CA ASN A 917 34.08 16.80 4.53
C ASN A 917 33.67 15.45 3.90
N LYS A 918 33.75 15.37 2.56
CA LYS A 918 33.43 14.15 1.77
C LYS A 918 31.99 13.63 1.98
N ASN A 919 31.06 14.51 2.32
CA ASN A 919 29.65 14.16 2.42
C ASN A 919 28.99 14.21 1.04
N SER A 920 27.89 13.49 0.86
CA SER A 920 27.07 13.45 -0.35
C SER A 920 25.63 13.82 0.00
N ILE A 921 25.00 14.65 -0.81
CA ILE A 921 23.61 15.08 -0.68
C ILE A 921 22.95 14.84 -2.04
N SER A 922 21.84 14.11 -2.08
CA SER A 922 21.20 13.72 -3.35
C SER A 922 19.69 13.80 -3.27
N ASN A 923 19.09 14.59 -4.15
CA ASN A 923 17.64 14.78 -4.26
C ASN A 923 16.96 15.17 -2.93
N VAL A 924 17.64 15.94 -2.06
CA VAL A 924 17.10 16.36 -0.76
C VAL A 924 16.15 17.53 -0.99
N VAL A 925 14.86 17.34 -0.68
CA VAL A 925 13.77 18.27 -1.02
C VAL A 925 13.68 19.38 0.02
N LEU A 926 13.91 20.63 -0.39
CA LEU A 926 13.87 21.80 0.50
C LEU A 926 12.52 22.53 0.36
N GLU A 927 11.82 22.76 1.47
CA GLU A 927 10.46 23.35 1.56
C GLU A 927 9.42 22.80 0.55
N GLY A 928 9.57 21.54 0.13
CA GLY A 928 8.71 20.87 -0.86
C GLY A 928 9.23 20.96 -2.30
N LYS A 929 10.03 21.98 -2.66
CA LYS A 929 10.93 22.01 -3.83
C LYS A 929 11.92 23.18 -3.71
N PRO A 930 13.16 23.10 -4.23
CA PRO A 930 13.69 22.05 -5.09
C PRO A 930 14.21 20.80 -4.37
N ALA A 931 14.41 19.73 -5.13
CA ALA A 931 15.33 18.66 -4.77
C ALA A 931 16.79 19.12 -5.05
N PHE A 932 17.57 19.27 -3.98
CA PHE A 932 18.94 19.76 -3.97
C PHE A 932 19.94 18.60 -3.87
N SER A 933 21.00 18.64 -4.70
CA SER A 933 22.04 17.61 -4.74
C SER A 933 23.44 18.25 -4.79
N THR A 934 24.41 17.73 -4.03
CA THR A 934 25.81 18.15 -4.08
C THR A 934 26.75 17.08 -3.51
N GLN A 935 27.96 16.95 -4.09
CA GLN A 935 29.01 16.03 -3.63
C GLN A 935 30.37 16.72 -3.40
N ASN A 936 30.52 17.97 -3.87
CA ASN A 936 31.72 18.76 -3.73
C ASN A 936 31.36 20.07 -3.01
N PHE A 937 31.40 20.07 -1.68
CA PHE A 937 31.05 21.23 -0.87
C PHE A 937 31.83 21.28 0.45
N SER A 938 31.93 22.49 1.01
CA SER A 938 32.50 22.76 2.35
C SER A 938 32.03 24.12 2.84
N ALA A 939 31.71 24.24 4.13
CA ALA A 939 31.39 25.52 4.79
C ALA A 939 30.22 26.31 4.16
N ILE A 940 29.09 25.64 3.94
CA ILE A 940 27.88 26.23 3.34
C ILE A 940 26.68 26.13 4.26
N ALA A 941 25.75 27.08 4.13
CA ALA A 941 24.38 26.90 4.60
C ALA A 941 23.39 27.22 3.47
N VAL A 942 22.27 26.53 3.42
CA VAL A 942 21.26 26.61 2.36
C VAL A 942 19.90 26.92 2.99
N SER A 943 19.19 27.91 2.45
CA SER A 943 17.82 28.23 2.85
C SER A 943 16.92 28.61 1.68
N ILE A 944 15.63 28.27 1.76
CA ILE A 944 14.62 28.74 0.79
C ILE A 944 14.12 30.15 1.14
N THR A 945 14.03 31.01 0.13
CA THR A 945 13.73 32.45 0.30
C THR A 945 12.28 32.79 -0.06
N LYS A 946 11.45 32.97 0.96
CA LYS A 946 10.00 33.28 0.86
C LYS A 946 9.66 34.70 0.38
N ASN A 947 10.64 35.60 0.29
CA ASN A 947 10.48 36.96 -0.24
C ASN A 947 11.57 37.25 -1.29
N PRO A 948 11.49 36.62 -2.48
CA PRO A 948 12.52 36.73 -3.51
C PRO A 948 12.46 38.06 -4.28
N PRO A 949 13.59 38.55 -4.83
CA PRO A 949 13.61 39.62 -5.83
C PRO A 949 12.82 39.23 -7.09
N ALA A 950 12.21 40.21 -7.74
CA ALA A 950 11.46 40.01 -8.98
C ALA A 950 12.29 39.30 -10.07
N ASN A 951 11.62 38.47 -10.87
CA ASN A 951 12.26 37.69 -11.94
C ASN A 951 12.91 38.61 -12.99
N PRO A 952 14.01 38.17 -13.64
CA PRO A 952 14.57 38.88 -14.77
C PRO A 952 13.53 39.03 -15.89
N ALA A 953 13.54 40.16 -16.60
CA ALA A 953 12.57 40.41 -17.66
C ALA A 953 12.67 39.35 -18.77
N GLY A 954 11.53 38.76 -19.15
CA GLY A 954 11.49 37.66 -20.13
C GLY A 954 11.99 36.30 -19.61
N LYS A 955 12.15 36.13 -18.29
CA LYS A 955 12.52 34.86 -17.65
C LYS A 955 11.41 34.34 -16.73
N TYR A 956 11.30 33.02 -16.62
CA TYR A 956 10.45 32.33 -15.66
C TYR A 956 11.29 31.37 -14.82
N ASN A 957 10.91 31.18 -13.55
CA ASN A 957 11.65 30.40 -12.55
C ASN A 957 11.02 29.01 -12.37
N LEU A 958 11.86 27.98 -12.28
CA LEU A 958 11.44 26.58 -12.21
C LEU A 958 11.42 26.00 -10.78
N SER A 959 11.87 26.76 -9.79
CA SER A 959 12.15 26.27 -8.43
C SER A 959 11.87 27.38 -7.42
N GLU A 960 11.75 27.04 -6.14
CA GLU A 960 11.94 28.06 -5.11
C GLU A 960 13.39 28.57 -5.09
N TYR A 961 13.59 29.75 -4.50
CA TYR A 961 14.82 30.52 -4.60
C TYR A 961 15.80 30.10 -3.49
N VAL A 962 16.90 29.47 -3.89
CA VAL A 962 17.88 28.82 -3.00
C VAL A 962 18.97 29.82 -2.61
N ASN A 963 18.95 30.30 -1.36
CA ASN A 963 20.00 31.12 -0.80
C ASN A 963 21.13 30.23 -0.25
N VAL A 964 22.28 30.21 -0.93
CA VAL A 964 23.48 29.53 -0.42
C VAL A 964 24.40 30.57 0.22
N THR A 965 24.59 30.43 1.53
CA THR A 965 25.32 31.35 2.40
C THR A 965 26.72 30.84 2.69
N ASN A 966 27.69 31.75 2.65
CA ASN A 966 29.08 31.45 2.95
C ASN A 966 29.34 31.37 4.46
N LEU A 967 30.04 30.34 4.94
CA LEU A 967 30.47 30.21 6.34
C LEU A 967 32.00 30.36 6.56
N SER A 968 32.82 30.49 5.51
CA SER A 968 34.29 30.51 5.62
C SER A 968 35.00 31.24 4.45
N THR A 969 36.31 31.42 4.55
CA THR A 969 37.15 31.94 3.46
C THR A 969 37.57 30.84 2.47
N THR A 970 37.33 29.58 2.79
CA THR A 970 37.70 28.40 1.99
C THR A 970 36.50 27.62 1.44
N SER A 971 35.30 28.16 1.60
CA SER A 971 34.04 27.51 1.21
C SER A 971 33.92 27.37 -0.30
N TYR A 972 33.32 26.26 -0.72
CA TYR A 972 32.99 26.02 -2.12
C TYR A 972 31.74 25.15 -2.20
N VAL A 973 31.07 25.17 -3.35
CA VAL A 973 29.92 24.30 -3.63
C VAL A 973 29.77 24.04 -5.13
N ASP A 974 29.63 22.77 -5.49
CA ASP A 974 29.12 22.33 -6.79
C ASP A 974 27.78 21.63 -6.54
N PHE A 975 26.66 22.28 -6.87
CA PHE A 975 25.32 21.78 -6.59
C PHE A 975 24.44 21.73 -7.83
N ASN A 976 23.51 20.80 -7.81
CA ASN A 976 22.46 20.63 -8.80
C ASN A 976 21.10 20.88 -8.12
N ILE A 977 20.25 21.65 -8.79
CA ILE A 977 18.81 21.67 -8.52
C ILE A 977 18.16 20.72 -9.53
N ASN A 978 17.45 19.70 -9.05
CA ASN A 978 16.57 18.89 -9.89
C ASN A 978 15.20 19.60 -10.01
N TYR A 979 14.61 19.61 -11.20
CA TYR A 979 13.29 20.17 -11.49
C TYR A 979 12.40 19.12 -12.18
N ALA A 980 11.08 19.25 -12.06
CA ALA A 980 10.15 18.39 -12.79
C ALA A 980 9.87 18.93 -14.21
N GLU A 981 9.49 18.05 -15.13
CA GLU A 981 9.02 18.43 -16.48
C GLU A 981 7.92 19.50 -16.44
N SER A 982 7.04 19.43 -15.42
CA SER A 982 5.97 20.40 -15.17
C SER A 982 6.47 21.80 -14.81
N ASP A 983 7.65 21.94 -14.20
CA ASP A 983 8.24 23.25 -13.91
C ASP A 983 8.86 23.89 -15.18
N ALA A 984 9.36 23.05 -16.11
CA ALA A 984 9.96 23.48 -17.37
C ALA A 984 8.93 23.98 -18.41
N ALA A 985 7.66 23.57 -18.30
CA ALA A 985 6.59 23.81 -19.28
C ALA A 985 6.26 25.29 -19.62
N LYS A 986 6.90 26.27 -18.97
CA LYS A 986 6.74 27.73 -19.24
C LYS A 986 8.04 28.40 -19.71
N VAL A 987 9.09 27.62 -19.99
CA VAL A 987 10.38 28.11 -20.47
C VAL A 987 10.89 27.32 -21.66
N ASN A 988 11.79 27.94 -22.45
CA ASN A 988 12.73 27.15 -23.24
C ASN A 988 13.73 26.46 -22.29
N GLU A 989 13.61 25.15 -22.12
CA GLU A 989 14.40 24.35 -21.17
C GLU A 989 15.91 24.46 -21.42
N SER A 990 16.35 24.41 -22.69
CA SER A 990 17.78 24.54 -23.05
C SER A 990 18.40 25.90 -22.64
N SER A 991 17.55 26.91 -22.38
CA SER A 991 17.94 28.24 -21.91
C SER A 991 17.91 28.40 -20.38
N ILE A 992 17.52 27.36 -19.63
CA ILE A 992 17.66 27.32 -18.17
C ILE A 992 19.13 27.46 -17.82
N ARG A 993 19.44 28.44 -16.99
CA ARG A 993 20.72 28.52 -16.27
C ARG A 993 20.41 28.91 -14.84
N LEU A 994 21.32 28.56 -13.94
CA LEU A 994 21.33 29.13 -12.61
C LEU A 994 21.73 30.61 -12.74
N TYR A 995 20.93 31.52 -12.19
CA TYR A 995 21.31 32.91 -12.00
C TYR A 995 21.53 33.15 -10.50
N TYR A 996 22.39 34.10 -10.18
CA TYR A 996 22.54 34.64 -8.85
C TYR A 996 22.05 36.09 -8.81
N PHE A 997 21.45 36.51 -7.70
CA PHE A 997 21.07 37.90 -7.50
C PHE A 997 22.28 38.69 -6.98
N ASP A 998 22.84 39.56 -7.81
CA ASP A 998 23.86 40.50 -7.41
C ASP A 998 23.22 41.66 -6.62
N ARG A 999 23.70 41.84 -5.39
CA ARG A 999 23.21 42.88 -4.47
C ARG A 999 23.78 44.26 -4.78
N GLU A 1000 24.88 44.37 -5.52
CA GLU A 1000 25.47 45.67 -5.89
C GLU A 1000 24.73 46.29 -7.08
N SER A 1001 24.52 45.54 -8.17
CA SER A 1001 23.70 45.99 -9.30
C SER A 1001 22.18 45.84 -9.11
N GLN A 1002 21.73 45.18 -8.02
CA GLN A 1002 20.33 44.82 -7.77
C GLN A 1002 19.70 44.04 -8.95
N SER A 1003 20.47 43.12 -9.54
CA SER A 1003 20.08 42.42 -10.76
C SER A 1003 20.43 40.93 -10.76
N TRP A 1004 19.72 40.14 -11.56
CA TRP A 1004 19.99 38.73 -11.75
C TRP A 1004 21.08 38.52 -12.81
N VAL A 1005 22.22 37.97 -12.39
CA VAL A 1005 23.38 37.69 -13.23
C VAL A 1005 23.50 36.17 -13.45
N ILE A 1006 23.82 35.76 -14.67
CA ILE A 1006 24.01 34.34 -15.01
C ILE A 1006 25.26 33.78 -14.31
N VAL A 1007 25.14 32.61 -13.68
CA VAL A 1007 26.28 31.83 -13.21
C VAL A 1007 27.00 31.27 -14.44
N SER A 1008 28.21 31.77 -14.73
CA SER A 1008 28.95 31.46 -15.97
C SER A 1008 29.36 29.99 -16.12
N THR A 1009 29.49 29.27 -15.01
CA THR A 1009 29.75 27.82 -14.94
C THR A 1009 28.48 26.97 -15.00
N SER A 1010 27.29 27.57 -14.98
CA SER A 1010 26.04 26.81 -14.88
C SER A 1010 25.74 26.04 -16.16
N PHE A 1011 25.35 24.78 -15.96
CA PHE A 1011 25.01 23.83 -17.01
C PHE A 1011 23.65 23.21 -16.71
N VAL A 1012 22.74 23.21 -17.66
CA VAL A 1012 21.49 22.44 -17.57
C VAL A 1012 21.67 21.10 -18.29
N ASN A 1013 21.36 20.03 -17.57
CA ASN A 1013 21.26 18.67 -18.05
C ASN A 1013 19.77 18.35 -18.23
N THR A 1014 19.22 18.68 -19.41
CA THR A 1014 17.84 18.47 -19.89
C THR A 1014 17.57 16.99 -20.20
N THR A 1015 17.89 16.14 -19.23
CA THR A 1015 18.05 14.69 -19.37
C THR A 1015 18.13 14.06 -17.99
N GLN A 1016 18.96 14.59 -17.09
CA GLN A 1016 18.84 14.33 -15.65
C GLN A 1016 17.94 15.36 -14.95
N ASN A 1017 17.19 16.15 -15.73
CA ASN A 1017 16.40 17.34 -15.36
C ASN A 1017 17.00 18.11 -14.18
N THR A 1018 18.30 18.41 -14.33
CA THR A 1018 19.12 19.06 -13.32
C THR A 1018 19.78 20.29 -13.90
N VAL A 1019 19.86 21.35 -13.11
CA VAL A 1019 20.64 22.54 -13.41
C VAL A 1019 21.74 22.66 -12.37
N SER A 1020 22.96 22.45 -12.84
CA SER A 1020 24.19 22.54 -12.07
C SER A 1020 24.67 23.98 -11.95
N SER A 1021 25.27 24.31 -10.82
CA SER A 1021 26.05 25.53 -10.64
C SER A 1021 27.44 25.44 -11.28
N GLY A 1022 28.01 24.24 -11.38
CA GLY A 1022 29.46 24.05 -11.41
C GLY A 1022 30.10 24.48 -10.07
N ASN A 1023 31.39 24.19 -9.88
CA ASN A 1023 32.10 24.54 -8.64
C ASN A 1023 32.20 26.07 -8.43
N LEU A 1024 31.43 26.59 -7.46
CA LEU A 1024 31.39 28.00 -7.06
C LEU A 1024 32.24 28.25 -5.81
N SER A 1025 32.96 29.37 -5.82
CA SER A 1025 33.60 29.98 -4.64
C SER A 1025 32.95 31.31 -4.24
N PHE A 1026 31.70 31.55 -4.66
CA PHE A 1026 30.92 32.74 -4.33
C PHE A 1026 29.48 32.35 -3.98
N PHE A 1027 28.82 33.20 -3.19
CA PHE A 1027 27.64 32.82 -2.41
C PHE A 1027 26.57 33.92 -2.45
N ALA A 1028 25.33 33.55 -2.74
CA ALA A 1028 24.26 34.44 -3.14
C ALA A 1028 22.88 33.78 -3.01
N LEU A 1029 21.83 34.55 -3.34
CA LEU A 1029 20.54 33.99 -3.69
C LEU A 1029 20.60 33.46 -5.13
N PHE A 1030 20.30 32.18 -5.33
CA PHE A 1030 20.28 31.53 -6.63
C PHE A 1030 18.86 31.10 -7.03
N ALA A 1031 18.57 31.11 -8.33
CA ALA A 1031 17.37 30.49 -8.89
C ALA A 1031 17.59 30.05 -10.36
N PRO A 1032 16.96 28.95 -10.80
CA PRO A 1032 17.06 28.47 -12.17
C PRO A 1032 16.05 29.18 -13.09
N PHE A 1033 16.55 29.93 -14.08
CA PHE A 1033 15.70 30.70 -15.00
C PHE A 1033 15.89 30.33 -16.46
N GLY A 1034 14.80 29.87 -17.10
CA GLY A 1034 14.68 29.76 -18.56
C GLY A 1034 13.97 30.97 -19.17
N ASN A 1035 14.15 31.18 -20.47
CA ASN A 1035 13.45 32.22 -21.24
C ASN A 1035 11.96 31.89 -21.30
N ALA A 1036 11.10 32.81 -20.87
CA ALA A 1036 9.65 32.65 -20.90
C ALA A 1036 9.11 32.73 -22.33
N THR A 1037 8.14 31.88 -22.65
CA THR A 1037 7.44 31.88 -23.94
C THR A 1037 6.39 33.00 -24.03
N PRO A 1038 6.31 33.78 -25.12
CA PRO A 1038 5.38 34.91 -25.23
C PRO A 1038 3.92 34.48 -25.45
N THR A 1039 2.98 35.28 -24.95
CA THR A 1039 1.52 35.02 -25.01
C THR A 1039 0.75 36.22 -25.55
N GLU A 1040 -0.15 36.02 -26.52
CA GLU A 1040 -1.05 37.07 -27.04
C GLU A 1040 -2.29 37.29 -26.15
N THR A 1041 -3.09 38.30 -26.48
CA THR A 1041 -4.29 38.71 -25.73
C THR A 1041 -5.51 38.85 -26.63
N PHE A 1042 -6.69 38.52 -26.11
CA PHE A 1042 -7.98 38.76 -26.76
C PHE A 1042 -8.92 39.50 -25.81
N ASN A 1043 -9.67 40.48 -26.33
CA ASN A 1043 -10.72 41.16 -25.56
C ASN A 1043 -11.90 41.54 -26.46
N TYR A 1044 -12.75 40.56 -26.75
CA TYR A 1044 -14.08 40.74 -27.32
C TYR A 1044 -15.09 40.27 -26.28
N CYS A 1045 -15.75 41.19 -25.57
CA CYS A 1045 -16.97 40.87 -24.82
C CYS A 1045 -18.22 40.75 -25.72
N THR A 1046 -17.99 40.55 -27.02
CA THR A 1046 -18.30 41.47 -28.14
C THR A 1046 -17.44 42.75 -28.26
N VAL A 1047 -17.16 43.54 -27.21
CA VAL A 1047 -15.90 44.28 -26.90
C VAL A 1047 -16.12 45.14 -25.63
N ASP A 1048 -15.41 44.92 -24.50
CA ASP A 1048 -15.78 45.64 -23.26
C ASP A 1048 -15.36 47.13 -23.28
N ALA A 1049 -14.66 47.53 -24.35
CA ALA A 1049 -14.46 48.92 -24.76
C ALA A 1049 -15.73 49.63 -25.25
N ASP A 1050 -16.83 48.90 -25.52
CA ASP A 1050 -18.18 49.47 -25.69
C ASP A 1050 -18.66 50.20 -24.42
N CYS A 1051 -18.05 49.91 -23.26
CA CYS A 1051 -18.71 50.07 -21.97
C CYS A 1051 -17.90 50.84 -20.93
N ASN A 1052 -18.64 51.58 -20.10
CA ASN A 1052 -18.11 52.57 -19.19
C ASN A 1052 -17.40 51.94 -17.98
N GLN A 1053 -16.57 52.74 -17.28
CA GLN A 1053 -15.73 52.32 -16.15
C GLN A 1053 -16.50 51.81 -14.91
N SER A 1054 -17.83 51.79 -14.92
CA SER A 1054 -18.70 51.19 -13.89
C SER A 1054 -19.36 49.87 -14.30
N SER A 1055 -19.09 49.36 -15.51
CA SER A 1055 -19.71 48.16 -16.09
C SER A 1055 -18.68 47.09 -16.49
N VAL A 1056 -19.15 45.88 -16.78
CA VAL A 1056 -18.42 44.73 -17.39
C VAL A 1056 -19.40 43.85 -18.16
N CYS A 1057 -18.96 43.12 -19.18
CA CYS A 1057 -19.87 42.35 -20.03
C CYS A 1057 -19.88 40.84 -19.82
N ARG A 1058 -21.07 40.25 -20.07
CA ARG A 1058 -21.35 38.82 -20.14
C ARG A 1058 -22.34 38.58 -21.30
N GLN A 1059 -22.23 37.44 -21.99
CA GLN A 1059 -23.19 37.03 -23.04
C GLN A 1059 -23.49 38.13 -24.08
N ASN A 1060 -22.47 38.87 -24.53
CA ASN A 1060 -22.58 39.94 -25.51
C ASN A 1060 -23.32 41.20 -25.03
N ALA A 1061 -23.48 41.41 -23.71
CA ALA A 1061 -24.05 42.62 -23.12
C ALA A 1061 -23.39 43.08 -21.80
N CYS A 1062 -23.15 44.39 -21.69
CA CYS A 1062 -22.54 45.02 -20.51
C CYS A 1062 -23.52 45.23 -19.35
N VAL A 1063 -23.07 44.96 -18.12
CA VAL A 1063 -23.85 45.06 -16.88
C VAL A 1063 -23.06 45.79 -15.76
N PRO A 1064 -23.73 46.51 -14.83
CA PRO A 1064 -23.04 47.27 -13.78
C PRO A 1064 -22.35 46.37 -12.73
N ARG A 1065 -21.29 46.88 -12.10
CA ARG A 1065 -20.64 46.24 -10.95
C ARG A 1065 -21.32 46.64 -9.63
N GLN A 1066 -21.80 45.67 -8.83
CA GLN A 1066 -21.35 45.44 -7.43
C GLN A 1066 -22.15 44.38 -6.61
N ASN A 1067 -21.40 43.69 -5.74
CA ASN A 1067 -21.70 43.15 -4.39
C ASN A 1067 -22.73 42.01 -4.18
N ALA A 1068 -22.23 40.78 -4.30
CA ALA A 1068 -22.15 39.73 -3.25
C ALA A 1068 -23.38 39.27 -2.43
N THR A 1069 -23.69 37.97 -2.53
CA THR A 1069 -23.69 37.03 -1.38
C THR A 1069 -23.53 35.58 -1.90
N PRO A 1070 -22.81 34.65 -1.22
CA PRO A 1070 -22.48 33.32 -1.78
C PRO A 1070 -23.62 32.27 -1.66
N PHE A 1071 -23.54 31.19 -2.44
CA PHE A 1071 -24.48 30.06 -2.40
C PHE A 1071 -23.82 28.76 -2.91
N CYS A 1072 -23.58 27.83 -1.99
CA CYS A 1072 -22.83 26.60 -2.26
C CYS A 1072 -23.56 25.61 -3.19
N GLY A 1073 -22.78 25.00 -4.10
CA GLY A 1073 -23.19 23.85 -4.92
C GLY A 1073 -23.68 24.25 -6.31
N ASN A 1074 -23.12 25.32 -6.87
CA ASN A 1074 -23.54 25.90 -8.14
C ASN A 1074 -22.57 25.60 -9.31
N GLY A 1075 -21.39 25.03 -9.00
CA GLY A 1075 -20.33 24.68 -9.94
C GLY A 1075 -19.25 25.75 -10.13
N LYS A 1076 -19.08 26.69 -9.18
CA LYS A 1076 -18.07 27.77 -9.27
C LYS A 1076 -17.52 28.24 -7.92
N CYS A 1077 -16.20 28.23 -7.81
CA CYS A 1077 -15.46 28.81 -6.69
C CYS A 1077 -15.68 30.33 -6.59
N GLU A 1078 -16.52 30.80 -5.65
CA GLU A 1078 -16.76 32.22 -5.39
C GLU A 1078 -16.12 32.70 -4.07
N THR A 1079 -15.77 33.99 -3.99
CA THR A 1079 -14.91 34.50 -2.90
C THR A 1079 -15.64 34.53 -1.55
N GLY A 1080 -15.30 33.58 -0.68
CA GLY A 1080 -15.97 33.30 0.60
C GLY A 1080 -16.30 31.81 0.74
N GLU A 1081 -16.30 31.07 -0.37
CA GLU A 1081 -16.37 29.62 -0.41
C GLU A 1081 -14.94 29.04 -0.45
N THR A 1082 -14.74 27.92 0.23
CA THR A 1082 -13.45 27.23 0.37
C THR A 1082 -13.64 25.72 0.27
N GLU A 1083 -12.53 24.99 0.19
CA GLU A 1083 -12.49 23.52 0.26
C GLU A 1083 -13.17 22.93 1.52
N VAL A 1084 -13.42 23.75 2.55
CA VAL A 1084 -14.12 23.39 3.80
C VAL A 1084 -15.60 23.82 3.80
N SER A 1085 -15.98 24.87 3.05
CA SER A 1085 -17.35 25.40 3.03
C SER A 1085 -18.16 25.11 1.77
N CYS A 1086 -17.52 24.84 0.63
CA CYS A 1086 -18.19 24.33 -0.57
C CYS A 1086 -17.25 23.52 -1.51
N PRO A 1087 -17.09 22.20 -1.30
CA PRO A 1087 -16.07 21.42 -2.02
C PRO A 1087 -16.34 21.10 -3.50
N ARG A 1088 -17.51 21.42 -4.07
CA ARG A 1088 -17.94 20.89 -5.39
C ARG A 1088 -17.41 21.63 -6.62
N ASP A 1089 -16.69 22.74 -6.44
CA ASP A 1089 -16.82 23.88 -7.35
C ASP A 1089 -15.47 24.46 -7.90
N CYS A 1090 -14.29 23.81 -7.72
CA CYS A 1090 -12.95 24.46 -7.82
C CYS A 1090 -11.70 23.65 -8.35
N ILE A 1091 -11.47 23.33 -9.66
CA ILE A 1091 -10.27 22.56 -10.16
C ILE A 1091 -9.77 22.97 -11.61
N VAL A 1092 -8.47 22.82 -12.02
CA VAL A 1092 -7.85 23.30 -13.32
C VAL A 1092 -6.65 22.43 -13.89
N VAL A 1093 -6.39 22.35 -15.22
CA VAL A 1093 -5.32 21.52 -15.92
C VAL A 1093 -4.78 22.11 -17.29
N THR A 1094 -3.49 21.88 -17.70
CA THR A 1094 -2.76 22.32 -18.98
C THR A 1094 -1.41 21.55 -19.22
N THR A 1095 -0.71 21.31 -20.38
CA THR A 1095 -0.82 21.55 -21.87
C THR A 1095 0.13 20.60 -22.71
N GLU A 1096 0.68 20.96 -23.91
CA GLU A 1096 1.33 20.06 -24.94
C GLU A 1096 2.72 20.54 -25.55
N CYS A 1097 3.24 20.00 -26.71
CA CYS A 1097 4.67 19.93 -27.14
C CYS A 1097 5.19 20.80 -28.37
N ASP A 1098 6.19 20.36 -29.20
CA ASP A 1098 7.20 21.27 -29.85
C ASP A 1098 7.80 21.02 -31.29
N ALA A 1099 8.32 22.05 -32.01
CA ALA A 1099 8.57 22.12 -33.48
C ALA A 1099 9.99 21.69 -34.07
N GLY A 1100 10.13 21.00 -35.24
CA GLY A 1100 11.44 20.54 -35.79
C GLY A 1100 11.57 19.48 -36.93
N GLU A 1101 11.45 18.16 -36.64
CA GLU A 1101 12.43 17.10 -37.04
C GLU A 1101 12.00 16.20 -38.31
N LYS A 1102 12.68 15.10 -38.81
CA LYS A 1102 12.31 14.00 -39.89
C LYS A 1102 12.24 12.33 -39.65
N ARG A 1103 11.17 11.63 -39.06
CA ARG A 1103 10.80 10.22 -38.48
C ARG A 1103 9.70 9.53 -39.22
N CYS A 1104 9.78 8.24 -39.36
CA CYS A 1104 9.03 7.37 -40.21
C CYS A 1104 7.95 6.40 -39.44
N LEU A 1105 6.57 6.60 -39.24
CA LEU A 1105 5.47 5.52 -38.91
C LEU A 1105 4.40 5.15 -39.99
N GLY A 1106 4.36 3.94 -40.59
CA GLY A 1106 3.44 3.61 -41.74
C GLY A 1106 3.97 3.40 -43.17
N ASP A 1107 4.22 4.44 -44.03
CA ASP A 1107 5.18 4.46 -45.18
C ASP A 1107 6.63 5.22 -45.21
N SER A 1108 7.18 6.53 -45.12
CA SER A 1108 7.05 8.01 -45.61
C SER A 1108 8.42 9.08 -45.53
N VAL A 1109 8.89 10.42 -45.08
CA VAL A 1109 8.55 11.88 -44.27
C VAL A 1109 6.90 12.45 -43.61
N GLN A 1110 5.99 12.15 -42.39
CA GLN A 1110 5.85 12.37 -40.66
C GLN A 1110 5.99 13.77 -39.59
N ASN A 1111 6.25 15.19 -39.76
CA ASN A 1111 7.23 16.37 -39.34
C ASN A 1111 6.80 17.63 -38.54
N CYS A 1112 7.38 17.94 -37.37
CA CYS A 1112 6.91 19.09 -36.59
C CYS A 1112 6.96 20.47 -37.23
N VAL A 1113 5.80 21.11 -37.19
CA VAL A 1113 5.62 22.54 -37.32
C VAL A 1113 4.44 22.95 -36.43
N ARG A 1114 4.75 23.71 -35.36
CA ARG A 1114 3.84 24.33 -34.35
C ARG A 1114 3.26 23.38 -33.30
N GLY A 1115 4.14 22.81 -32.49
CA GLY A 1115 3.83 21.95 -31.34
C GLY A 1115 3.32 20.54 -31.67
N THR A 1116 3.19 20.28 -32.97
CA THR A 1116 2.26 19.36 -33.61
C THR A 1116 2.94 18.94 -34.95
N TRP A 1117 2.83 17.68 -35.41
CA TRP A 1117 3.75 17.09 -36.41
C TRP A 1117 3.14 16.89 -37.86
N ALA A 1118 3.84 17.33 -38.95
CA ALA A 1118 3.44 17.89 -40.31
C ALA A 1118 4.08 17.48 -41.72
N THR A 1119 3.42 17.54 -42.92
CA THR A 1119 3.41 16.50 -44.04
C THR A 1119 4.42 16.39 -45.18
N GLN A 1120 4.81 15.12 -45.54
CA GLN A 1120 5.50 14.64 -46.74
C GLN A 1120 4.94 13.34 -47.87
N GLU A 1121 5.16 11.92 -48.07
CA GLU A 1121 5.69 10.90 -49.23
C GLU A 1121 4.95 9.59 -49.73
N LEU A 1122 5.47 8.92 -50.85
CA LEU A 1122 5.36 7.49 -51.44
C LEU A 1122 6.56 6.93 -52.35
N CYS A 1123 7.30 5.85 -51.96
CA CYS A 1123 8.44 5.06 -52.54
C CYS A 1123 8.21 3.54 -52.23
N VAL A 1124 9.07 2.57 -52.62
CA VAL A 1124 8.60 1.27 -53.15
C VAL A 1124 8.55 -0.04 -52.27
N TYR A 1125 9.40 -0.35 -51.25
CA TYR A 1125 9.47 -1.73 -50.63
C TYR A 1125 9.85 -1.86 -49.13
N GLY A 1126 9.97 -0.72 -48.48
CA GLY A 1126 10.34 -0.57 -47.08
C GLY A 1126 10.76 0.89 -46.94
N CYS A 1127 10.49 1.52 -45.80
CA CYS A 1127 11.34 2.65 -45.45
C CYS A 1127 12.80 2.08 -45.22
N ASP A 1128 13.74 2.78 -44.60
CA ASP A 1128 14.85 2.12 -43.88
C ASP A 1128 15.05 2.59 -42.42
N TYR A 1129 15.02 1.62 -41.48
CA TYR A 1129 15.20 1.72 -40.03
C TYR A 1129 16.70 1.95 -39.72
N GLN A 1130 17.59 2.04 -40.73
CA GLN A 1130 19.02 2.35 -40.57
C GLN A 1130 19.70 3.34 -41.58
N SER A 1131 19.04 3.93 -42.60
CA SER A 1131 19.61 5.06 -43.41
C SER A 1131 18.86 6.43 -43.44
N ILE A 1132 17.58 6.46 -43.09
CA ILE A 1132 16.58 7.47 -43.37
C ILE A 1132 16.46 7.84 -44.88
N VAL A 1133 16.70 6.89 -45.81
CA VAL A 1133 16.17 6.90 -47.22
C VAL A 1133 15.58 5.54 -47.69
N CYS A 1134 14.66 5.55 -48.68
CA CYS A 1134 13.75 4.44 -49.07
C CYS A 1134 14.46 3.08 -49.32
N LYS A 1135 14.00 1.96 -48.72
CA LYS A 1135 14.51 0.61 -49.08
C LYS A 1135 14.16 0.27 -50.52
N ALA A 1136 15.10 -0.41 -51.16
CA ALA A 1136 14.95 -0.99 -52.48
C ALA A 1136 14.30 -2.39 -52.45
N LYS A 1137 13.85 -2.84 -53.63
CA LYS A 1137 13.17 -4.12 -53.85
C LYS A 1137 14.09 -5.33 -53.57
N PRO A 1138 13.63 -6.37 -52.84
CA PRO A 1138 14.41 -7.59 -52.62
C PRO A 1138 14.50 -8.48 -53.88
N VAL A 1139 15.54 -9.34 -53.91
CA VAL A 1139 15.87 -10.27 -55.01
C VAL A 1139 15.91 -11.72 -54.47
N ALA A 1140 15.45 -12.69 -55.27
CA ALA A 1140 15.20 -14.07 -54.82
C ALA A 1140 16.47 -14.96 -54.72
N PRO A 1141 16.67 -15.72 -53.61
CA PRO A 1141 17.72 -16.75 -53.48
C PRO A 1141 17.38 -18.10 -54.16
N PRO A 1142 18.35 -19.06 -54.24
CA PRO A 1142 18.30 -20.20 -55.16
C PRO A 1142 17.67 -21.50 -54.62
N THR A 1143 17.46 -22.46 -55.53
CA THR A 1143 16.91 -23.81 -55.31
C THR A 1143 17.96 -24.87 -54.97
N ASP A 1144 17.63 -25.81 -54.08
CA ASP A 1144 18.11 -27.21 -54.20
C ASP A 1144 17.09 -28.21 -53.60
N ASN A 1145 17.33 -29.52 -53.78
CA ASN A 1145 16.31 -30.58 -53.77
C ASN A 1145 16.70 -31.80 -52.91
N THR A 1146 15.72 -32.44 -52.26
CA THR A 1146 15.63 -33.90 -51.94
C THR A 1146 14.37 -34.17 -51.12
N GLY A 1147 13.45 -35.10 -51.41
CA GLY A 1147 13.13 -35.89 -52.61
C GLY A 1147 11.61 -36.24 -52.60
N ALA A 1148 10.92 -36.42 -53.75
CA ALA A 1148 10.83 -37.68 -54.52
C ALA A 1148 9.89 -38.73 -53.87
N VAL A 1149 8.80 -39.27 -54.46
CA VAL A 1149 8.26 -39.23 -55.86
C VAL A 1149 6.72 -39.47 -55.90
N ALA A 1150 5.97 -38.65 -56.67
CA ALA A 1150 4.62 -38.87 -57.29
C ALA A 1150 3.42 -39.39 -56.43
N ASN A 1151 2.13 -39.25 -56.78
CA ASN A 1151 1.45 -38.73 -57.98
C ASN A 1151 0.08 -38.07 -57.63
N GLN A 1152 -0.52 -37.39 -58.61
CA GLN A 1152 -1.79 -36.65 -58.55
C GLN A 1152 -3.04 -37.51 -58.23
N LEU A 1153 -4.03 -36.97 -57.49
CA LEU A 1153 -5.48 -36.92 -57.83
C LEU A 1153 -6.44 -36.57 -56.65
N VAL A 1154 -6.33 -35.36 -56.04
CA VAL A 1154 -7.41 -34.80 -55.20
C VAL A 1154 -7.64 -33.31 -55.49
N TRP A 1155 -8.27 -33.01 -56.62
CA TRP A 1155 -8.86 -31.69 -56.91
C TRP A 1155 -10.40 -31.70 -56.74
N ILE A 1156 -10.92 -32.64 -55.93
CA ILE A 1156 -12.34 -33.05 -55.93
C ILE A 1156 -13.00 -33.03 -54.53
N LEU A 1157 -12.26 -33.24 -53.43
CA LEU A 1157 -12.89 -33.38 -52.11
C LEU A 1157 -13.30 -32.06 -51.43
N VAL A 1158 -12.61 -30.95 -51.68
CA VAL A 1158 -12.99 -29.63 -51.12
C VAL A 1158 -14.34 -29.12 -51.67
N PRO A 1159 -14.62 -29.20 -52.99
CA PRO A 1159 -15.96 -28.91 -53.52
C PRO A 1159 -17.08 -29.76 -52.91
N ILE A 1160 -16.81 -31.04 -52.60
CA ILE A 1160 -17.82 -31.96 -52.07
C ILE A 1160 -18.32 -31.55 -50.68
N PHE A 1161 -17.45 -31.02 -49.82
CA PHE A 1161 -17.87 -30.57 -48.48
C PHE A 1161 -18.79 -29.34 -48.55
N VAL A 1162 -18.48 -28.40 -49.45
CA VAL A 1162 -19.34 -27.23 -49.72
C VAL A 1162 -20.67 -27.66 -50.35
N LEU A 1163 -20.63 -28.62 -51.28
CA LEU A 1163 -21.82 -29.16 -51.92
C LEU A 1163 -22.74 -29.86 -50.90
N ALA A 1164 -22.19 -30.57 -49.92
CA ALA A 1164 -22.95 -31.24 -48.86
C ALA A 1164 -23.69 -30.24 -47.95
N ILE A 1165 -23.08 -29.10 -47.62
CA ILE A 1165 -23.71 -28.03 -46.83
C ILE A 1165 -24.88 -27.40 -47.62
N VAL A 1166 -24.67 -27.09 -48.90
CA VAL A 1166 -25.73 -26.56 -49.78
C VAL A 1166 -26.87 -27.58 -49.97
N LEU A 1167 -26.55 -28.85 -50.16
CA LEU A 1167 -27.55 -29.92 -50.30
C LEU A 1167 -28.34 -30.14 -49.00
N GLY A 1168 -27.71 -30.00 -47.84
CA GLY A 1168 -28.37 -30.08 -46.53
C GLY A 1168 -29.41 -28.96 -46.34
N LEU A 1169 -29.06 -27.72 -46.70
CA LEU A 1169 -29.99 -26.58 -46.68
C LEU A 1169 -31.13 -26.74 -47.70
N PHE A 1170 -30.85 -27.27 -48.89
CA PHE A 1170 -31.86 -27.54 -49.91
C PHE A 1170 -32.83 -28.65 -49.47
N LEU A 1171 -32.31 -29.75 -48.90
CA LEU A 1171 -33.13 -30.84 -48.36
C LEU A 1171 -33.96 -30.41 -47.13
N TRP A 1172 -33.49 -29.46 -46.32
CA TRP A 1172 -34.29 -28.86 -45.25
C TRP A 1172 -35.49 -28.08 -45.80
N PHE A 1173 -35.30 -27.29 -46.87
CA PHE A 1173 -36.39 -26.61 -47.57
C PHE A 1173 -37.38 -27.59 -48.21
N VAL A 1174 -36.90 -28.59 -48.94
CA VAL A 1174 -37.76 -29.61 -49.58
C VAL A 1174 -38.54 -30.43 -48.53
N LYS A 1175 -37.93 -30.75 -47.38
CA LYS A 1175 -38.60 -31.46 -46.28
C LYS A 1175 -39.61 -30.59 -45.52
N LYS A 1176 -39.50 -29.26 -45.60
CA LYS A 1176 -40.56 -28.34 -45.15
C LYS A 1176 -41.73 -28.33 -46.15
N GLN A 1177 -41.42 -28.29 -47.45
CA GLN A 1177 -42.43 -28.21 -48.52
C GLN A 1177 -43.24 -29.51 -48.66
N MET A 1178 -42.62 -30.69 -48.51
CA MET A 1178 -43.33 -31.99 -48.46
C MET A 1178 -44.00 -32.29 -47.10
N ARG A 1179 -44.28 -31.28 -46.25
CA ARG A 1179 -45.09 -31.44 -45.03
C ARG A 1179 -46.46 -30.74 -45.12
N GLU A 1180 -46.81 -30.20 -46.29
CA GLU A 1180 -48.05 -29.48 -46.56
C GLU A 1180 -48.86 -30.10 -47.73
N GLU A 1181 -48.52 -31.33 -48.17
CA GLU A 1181 -49.25 -32.11 -49.20
C GLU A 1181 -49.71 -33.52 -48.73
N ASP A 1182 -49.47 -33.90 -47.46
CA ASP A 1182 -49.93 -35.20 -46.89
C ASP A 1182 -51.26 -35.08 -46.10
N GLU A 1183 -51.81 -33.85 -46.04
CA GLU A 1183 -53.24 -33.55 -46.04
C GLU A 1183 -53.45 -32.82 -47.40
N GLU A 1184 -54.35 -33.18 -48.32
CA GLU A 1184 -55.68 -33.78 -48.18
C GLU A 1184 -56.03 -34.68 -49.40
N PHE A 1185 -55.48 -35.91 -49.46
CA PHE A 1185 -56.05 -36.98 -50.32
C PHE A 1185 -56.84 -37.98 -49.46
N ARG A 1186 -57.88 -37.50 -48.78
CA ARG A 1186 -58.71 -38.33 -47.91
C ARG A 1186 -60.13 -37.82 -47.72
#